data_AF-A0A9N9LLQ8-F1
#
_entry.id   AF-A0A9N9LLQ8-F1
#
_cell.length_a   1.000
_cell.length_b   1.000
_cell.length_c   1.000
_cell.angle_alpha   90.00
_cell.angle_beta   90.00
_cell.angle_gamma   90.00
#
_symmetry.space_group_name_H-M   'P 1'
#
loop_
_entity.id
_entity.type
_entity.pdbx_description
1 polymer ?
#
loop_
_entity_poly.entity_id
_entity_poly.type
_entity_poly.pdbx_seq_one_letter_code
_entity_poly.pdbx_strand_id
1 'polypeptide(L)'
;MAFQGTPPFFQDVPYTRRWGCLKPTIRCLYIDEDLKPNQLARKMKDDFRFDALEHQYKYKLKKWGMTKNMPSKKKESAILAIRKRTKDPNSSMSIKYNGETIDKRKIRRHISDVEKAKKKQEHTLQLKINLILTTWLYQFWLFSFETAKHWGHGPLEWNAEILDFDRYKDTQISSTTDTPMLNIGTPYPATPGAIISSDQHESLPPKLCKWTMHAFIPFLYGREYESSSEAEEMISIGGVNWPRWTGPLLSQNLDEKLQRALETNTFSNIRIEDLPVAMAQIARITKRSKTQIVLEAFSFSIIARNEEVFWKLLDRVTSVDFAVLGLYPHHLTTTYLDGSNTCRNLLDATVNNIRFSGRLYINDYRHKVLDNLFITILKGHTSCPPVTVDDAFQKLRRFPGEEIDICGRWDADSECIRELFAGGKASIPFEWKHMFCHTSAQAVVHCIGRIFGPAAAPDINTPSGLFARRCQCCDKQLKLLPLHSLVLVAFHLARSGCAGEKLFGMLTCLVCLLAYGCNPLLRADTSLKALMADECSHEQLDALELAERVPEHLMTGWADEAKLGWQVLCAVLSFAREERRSRPEHTDGDRQEYNRTRDRYVEYSDDGMDLDESSDVDEGSGEDGPDYYEPCQHYKLKHNNFYGRSRTIGTLWAAIQTELLSYRRLEEGDGWMSEKFNMLSLLHGLKNGGIIPVTLVEDGMMAPYCECGRFLDVIDEACVCVAEACAHYFCNMEDWERSANIGLPVDSTGMWYDF
;
A
#
# COMPACT_ATOMS: atom_id res chain seq x y z
N MET A 1 -38.99 -50.88 53.47
CA MET A 1 -38.86 -51.76 54.66
C MET A 1 -38.88 -50.88 55.89
N ALA A 2 -39.85 -51.10 56.78
CA ALA A 2 -40.09 -50.29 57.97
C ALA A 2 -38.99 -50.52 59.02
N PHE A 3 -38.43 -49.44 59.58
CA PHE A 3 -37.69 -49.49 60.84
C PHE A 3 -38.62 -49.02 61.96
N GLN A 4 -39.06 -49.95 62.80
CA GLN A 4 -39.73 -49.67 64.06
C GLN A 4 -38.69 -49.33 65.14
N GLY A 5 -38.97 -48.27 65.90
CA GLY A 5 -38.72 -48.22 67.36
C GLY A 5 -37.31 -47.90 67.87
N THR A 6 -36.91 -46.63 67.83
CA THR A 6 -36.02 -46.03 68.85
C THR A 6 -36.43 -44.57 69.07
N PRO A 7 -36.49 -44.06 70.31
CA PRO A 7 -37.00 -42.72 70.57
C PRO A 7 -36.15 -41.64 69.86
N PRO A 8 -36.74 -40.64 69.16
CA PRO A 8 -36.02 -39.82 68.19
C PRO A 8 -34.92 -38.93 68.77
N PHE A 9 -34.88 -38.77 70.10
CA PHE A 9 -34.19 -37.67 70.77
C PHE A 9 -33.04 -38.11 71.70
N PHE A 10 -32.82 -39.44 71.88
CA PHE A 10 -31.75 -40.01 72.71
C PHE A 10 -31.53 -39.31 74.07
N GLN A 11 -32.60 -38.83 74.71
CA GLN A 11 -32.51 -37.98 75.91
C GLN A 11 -32.00 -38.74 77.14
N ASP A 12 -32.24 -40.05 77.18
CA ASP A 12 -31.78 -40.97 78.23
C ASP A 12 -30.27 -41.29 78.14
N VAL A 13 -29.61 -40.86 77.05
CA VAL A 13 -28.17 -41.06 76.84
C VAL A 13 -27.41 -39.83 77.34
N PRO A 14 -26.29 -39.98 78.08
CA PRO A 14 -25.44 -38.85 78.47
C PRO A 14 -25.03 -38.00 77.25
N TYR A 15 -25.08 -36.67 77.39
CA TYR A 15 -24.87 -35.70 76.30
C TYR A 15 -23.60 -35.97 75.46
N THR A 16 -22.51 -36.38 76.10
CA THR A 16 -21.24 -36.69 75.45
C THR A 16 -21.31 -37.90 74.51
N ARG A 17 -22.19 -38.87 74.78
CA ARG A 17 -22.41 -40.08 73.97
C ARG A 17 -23.47 -39.88 72.87
N ARG A 18 -24.37 -38.89 73.00
CA ARG A 18 -25.39 -38.56 71.98
C ARG A 18 -24.78 -38.14 70.63
N TRP A 19 -23.63 -37.47 70.64
CA TRP A 19 -22.89 -37.13 69.41
C TRP A 19 -22.58 -38.35 68.53
N GLY A 20 -22.35 -39.52 69.13
CA GLY A 20 -22.11 -40.76 68.39
C GLY A 20 -23.38 -41.31 67.75
N CYS A 21 -24.50 -41.26 68.46
CA CYS A 21 -25.81 -41.74 68.00
C CYS A 21 -26.36 -40.88 66.87
N LEU A 22 -26.18 -39.56 66.95
CA LEU A 22 -26.66 -38.58 65.96
C LEU A 22 -25.68 -38.38 64.78
N LYS A 23 -24.50 -39.00 64.81
CA LYS A 23 -23.47 -38.85 63.76
C LYS A 23 -23.99 -39.17 62.34
N PRO A 24 -24.80 -40.22 62.09
CA PRO A 24 -25.35 -40.49 60.76
C PRO A 24 -26.28 -39.39 60.26
N THR A 25 -27.17 -38.89 61.13
CA THR A 25 -28.09 -37.79 60.84
C THR A 25 -27.34 -36.49 60.54
N ILE A 26 -26.36 -36.14 61.38
CA ILE A 26 -25.52 -34.95 61.19
C ILE A 26 -24.74 -35.02 59.86
N ARG A 27 -24.27 -36.22 59.46
CA ARG A 27 -23.60 -36.43 58.17
C ARG A 27 -24.55 -36.15 57.01
N CYS A 28 -25.74 -36.73 57.02
CA CYS A 28 -26.75 -36.55 55.97
C CYS A 28 -27.08 -35.07 55.77
N LEU A 29 -27.39 -34.38 56.87
CA LEU A 29 -27.71 -32.95 56.85
C LEU A 29 -26.55 -32.07 56.35
N TYR A 30 -25.29 -32.40 56.70
CA TYR A 30 -24.14 -31.58 56.33
C TYR A 30 -23.57 -31.86 54.93
N ILE A 31 -23.54 -33.13 54.52
CA ILE A 31 -22.93 -33.57 53.25
C ILE A 31 -23.97 -33.72 52.15
N ASP A 32 -25.09 -34.38 52.42
CA ASP A 32 -26.06 -34.75 51.39
C ASP A 32 -27.08 -33.61 51.14
N GLU A 33 -27.51 -32.93 52.21
CA GLU A 33 -28.40 -31.75 52.14
C GLU A 33 -27.65 -30.40 52.11
N ASP A 34 -26.31 -30.43 52.06
CA ASP A 34 -25.40 -29.29 51.95
C ASP A 34 -25.56 -28.17 53.00
N LEU A 35 -26.15 -28.43 54.17
CA LEU A 35 -26.37 -27.40 55.19
C LEU A 35 -25.05 -26.82 55.72
N LYS A 36 -25.05 -25.52 56.05
CA LYS A 36 -23.92 -24.86 56.73
C LYS A 36 -23.92 -25.19 58.23
N PRO A 37 -22.77 -25.15 58.93
CA PRO A 37 -22.68 -25.55 60.34
C PRO A 37 -23.64 -24.81 61.30
N ASN A 38 -23.97 -23.55 61.01
CA ASN A 38 -24.94 -22.76 61.79
C ASN A 38 -26.39 -23.22 61.57
N GLN A 39 -26.76 -23.55 60.33
CA GLN A 39 -28.08 -24.09 59.97
C GLN A 39 -28.26 -25.51 60.51
N LEU A 40 -27.21 -26.32 60.44
CA LEU A 40 -27.15 -27.64 61.03
C LEU A 40 -27.38 -27.59 62.54
N ALA A 41 -26.75 -26.66 63.26
CA ALA A 41 -26.95 -26.49 64.69
C ALA A 41 -28.40 -26.13 65.05
N ARG A 42 -29.03 -25.23 64.28
CA ARG A 42 -30.45 -24.88 64.47
C ARG A 42 -31.37 -26.07 64.20
N LYS A 43 -31.20 -26.75 63.06
CA LYS A 43 -32.00 -27.92 62.69
C LYS A 43 -31.88 -29.06 63.70
N MET A 44 -30.67 -29.30 64.22
CA MET A 44 -30.46 -30.30 65.27
C MET A 44 -31.08 -29.92 66.61
N LYS A 45 -31.14 -28.64 66.93
CA LYS A 45 -31.84 -28.13 68.12
C LYS A 45 -33.36 -28.28 67.97
N ASP A 46 -33.90 -27.87 66.83
CA ASP A 46 -35.34 -27.78 66.59
C ASP A 46 -35.97 -29.16 66.34
N ASP A 47 -35.36 -29.96 65.45
CA ASP A 47 -35.93 -31.23 64.99
C ASP A 47 -35.47 -32.43 65.82
N PHE A 48 -34.32 -32.34 66.51
CA PHE A 48 -33.70 -33.46 67.24
C PHE A 48 -33.46 -33.16 68.73
N ARG A 49 -33.90 -32.00 69.23
CA ARG A 49 -33.72 -31.56 70.63
C ARG A 49 -32.27 -31.67 71.12
N PHE A 50 -31.32 -31.50 70.20
CA PHE A 50 -29.89 -31.61 70.48
C PHE A 50 -29.22 -30.24 70.34
N ASP A 51 -29.21 -29.50 71.44
CA ASP A 51 -28.63 -28.16 71.51
C ASP A 51 -27.10 -28.24 71.64
N ALA A 52 -26.40 -27.77 70.60
CA ALA A 52 -24.96 -27.69 70.55
C ALA A 52 -24.53 -26.46 69.73
N LEU A 53 -23.44 -25.82 70.15
CA LEU A 53 -22.96 -24.60 69.51
C LEU A 53 -22.27 -24.90 68.17
N GLU A 54 -22.31 -23.96 67.22
CA GLU A 54 -21.74 -24.11 65.88
C GLU A 54 -20.27 -24.58 65.90
N HIS A 55 -19.46 -24.05 66.83
CA HIS A 55 -18.05 -24.44 66.94
C HIS A 55 -17.88 -25.91 67.35
N GLN A 56 -18.81 -26.48 68.12
CA GLN A 56 -18.81 -27.89 68.50
C GLN A 56 -19.10 -28.77 67.28
N TYR A 57 -20.03 -28.36 66.41
CA TYR A 57 -20.25 -29.03 65.13
C TYR A 57 -19.02 -28.94 64.23
N LYS A 58 -18.41 -27.75 64.07
CA LYS A 58 -17.17 -27.61 63.30
C LYS A 58 -16.05 -28.52 63.81
N TYR A 59 -15.88 -28.59 65.13
CA TYR A 59 -14.90 -29.49 65.76
C TYR A 59 -15.23 -30.96 65.47
N LYS A 60 -16.49 -31.38 65.60
CA LYS A 60 -16.91 -32.77 65.36
C LYS A 60 -16.82 -33.15 63.88
N LEU A 61 -17.22 -32.28 62.96
CA LEU A 61 -17.11 -32.49 61.51
C LEU A 61 -15.65 -32.64 61.08
N LYS A 62 -14.75 -31.78 61.61
CA LYS A 62 -13.30 -31.92 61.42
C LYS A 62 -12.77 -33.22 62.02
N LYS A 63 -13.14 -33.55 63.25
CA LYS A 63 -12.76 -34.80 63.93
C LYS A 63 -13.26 -36.05 63.21
N TRP A 64 -14.40 -35.95 62.50
CA TRP A 64 -14.97 -37.04 61.71
C TRP A 64 -14.51 -37.05 60.24
N GLY A 65 -13.64 -36.11 59.83
CA GLY A 65 -13.10 -36.06 58.48
C GLY A 65 -14.11 -35.67 57.39
N MET A 66 -15.19 -34.97 57.74
CA MET A 66 -16.24 -34.56 56.79
C MET A 66 -15.86 -33.22 56.12
N THR A 67 -15.42 -33.23 54.85
CA THR A 67 -15.03 -32.01 54.11
C THR A 67 -15.72 -31.91 52.74
N LYS A 68 -16.12 -30.69 52.33
CA LYS A 68 -16.85 -30.45 51.06
C LYS A 68 -15.93 -30.25 49.83
N ASN A 69 -14.64 -29.96 50.02
CA ASN A 69 -13.71 -29.57 48.95
C ASN A 69 -12.51 -30.53 48.79
N MET A 70 -12.14 -30.82 47.54
CA MET A 70 -11.07 -31.74 47.18
C MET A 70 -9.77 -30.99 46.79
N PRO A 71 -8.62 -31.28 47.43
CA PRO A 71 -7.33 -30.62 47.13
C PRO A 71 -6.79 -30.93 45.72
N SER A 72 -6.06 -29.99 45.09
CA SER A 72 -5.51 -30.12 43.73
C SER A 72 -4.59 -31.34 43.55
N LYS A 73 -3.75 -31.64 44.54
CA LYS A 73 -2.88 -32.84 44.58
C LYS A 73 -3.66 -34.17 44.45
N LYS A 74 -4.92 -34.19 44.92
CA LYS A 74 -5.84 -35.35 44.83
C LYS A 74 -6.45 -35.50 43.44
N LYS A 75 -6.57 -34.42 42.65
CA LYS A 75 -7.03 -34.46 41.25
C LYS A 75 -5.96 -34.99 40.31
N GLU A 76 -4.70 -34.57 40.49
CA GLU A 76 -3.55 -35.03 39.69
C GLU A 76 -3.30 -36.54 39.85
N SER A 77 -3.39 -37.05 41.09
CA SER A 77 -3.25 -38.49 41.38
C SER A 77 -4.37 -39.33 40.77
N ALA A 78 -5.62 -38.80 40.73
CA ALA A 78 -6.75 -39.46 40.09
C ALA A 78 -6.61 -39.48 38.55
N ILE A 79 -6.05 -38.43 37.94
CA ILE A 79 -5.79 -38.36 36.48
C ILE A 79 -4.72 -39.38 36.06
N LEU A 80 -3.66 -39.54 36.86
CA LEU A 80 -2.64 -40.58 36.63
C LEU A 80 -3.23 -42.00 36.73
N ALA A 81 -4.13 -42.24 37.69
CA ALA A 81 -4.81 -43.52 37.85
C ALA A 81 -5.79 -43.81 36.69
N ILE A 82 -6.43 -42.79 36.11
CA ILE A 82 -7.29 -42.92 34.92
C ILE A 82 -6.44 -43.23 33.68
N ARG A 83 -5.35 -42.48 33.43
CA ARG A 83 -4.46 -42.71 32.27
C ARG A 83 -3.84 -44.10 32.25
N LYS A 84 -3.56 -44.71 33.41
CA LYS A 84 -3.09 -46.10 33.50
C LYS A 84 -4.17 -47.15 33.19
N ARG A 85 -5.46 -46.80 33.23
CA ARG A 85 -6.60 -47.74 33.06
C ARG A 85 -7.32 -47.64 31.70
N THR A 86 -7.06 -46.62 30.88
CA THR A 86 -7.66 -46.45 29.55
C THR A 86 -7.18 -47.45 28.47
N LYS A 87 -6.45 -48.51 28.84
CA LYS A 87 -6.09 -49.61 27.93
C LYS A 87 -7.17 -50.70 27.82
N ASP A 88 -8.30 -50.58 28.54
CA ASP A 88 -9.37 -51.58 28.53
C ASP A 88 -10.74 -50.93 28.23
N PRO A 89 -11.40 -51.23 27.09
CA PRO A 89 -12.53 -50.44 26.57
C PRO A 89 -13.85 -50.54 27.36
N ASN A 90 -13.98 -51.48 28.31
CA ASN A 90 -15.28 -51.82 28.93
C ASN A 90 -15.44 -51.48 30.42
N SER A 91 -14.56 -50.68 31.03
CA SER A 91 -14.66 -50.37 32.47
C SER A 91 -15.52 -49.14 32.78
N SER A 92 -16.84 -49.33 32.84
CA SER A 92 -17.77 -48.38 33.48
C SER A 92 -17.80 -48.63 35.00
N MET A 93 -16.81 -48.11 35.74
CA MET A 93 -16.89 -48.03 37.21
C MET A 93 -16.54 -46.64 37.73
N SER A 94 -17.33 -46.17 38.69
CA SER A 94 -17.14 -44.91 39.40
C SER A 94 -15.80 -44.88 40.15
N ILE A 95 -14.99 -43.84 39.95
CA ILE A 95 -13.64 -43.73 40.52
C ILE A 95 -13.75 -43.43 42.01
N LYS A 96 -13.32 -44.36 42.87
CA LYS A 96 -13.28 -44.20 44.32
C LYS A 96 -11.85 -43.90 44.78
N TYR A 97 -11.67 -42.85 45.58
CA TYR A 97 -10.40 -42.54 46.25
C TYR A 97 -10.68 -42.38 47.75
N ASN A 98 -10.01 -43.19 48.59
CA ASN A 98 -10.27 -43.26 50.04
C ASN A 98 -11.75 -43.48 50.41
N GLY A 99 -12.47 -44.29 49.62
CA GLY A 99 -13.87 -44.62 49.87
C GLY A 99 -14.91 -43.66 49.29
N GLU A 100 -14.52 -42.50 48.74
CA GLU A 100 -15.45 -41.52 48.15
C GLU A 100 -15.39 -41.49 46.62
N THR A 101 -16.57 -41.37 46.00
CA THR A 101 -16.76 -41.35 44.55
C THR A 101 -16.42 -39.97 43.97
N ILE A 102 -15.46 -39.89 43.05
CA ILE A 102 -15.02 -38.63 42.43
C ILE A 102 -15.96 -38.25 41.28
N ASP A 103 -16.46 -37.02 41.30
CA ASP A 103 -17.28 -36.44 40.22
C ASP A 103 -16.47 -36.30 38.92
N LYS A 104 -16.85 -37.08 37.91
CA LYS A 104 -16.24 -37.10 36.57
C LYS A 104 -16.26 -35.73 35.90
N ARG A 105 -17.23 -34.85 36.20
CA ARG A 105 -17.30 -33.48 35.64
C ARG A 105 -16.17 -32.59 36.15
N LYS A 106 -15.78 -32.71 37.43
CA LYS A 106 -14.69 -31.91 38.02
C LYS A 106 -13.31 -32.28 37.45
N ILE A 107 -13.09 -33.55 37.12
CA ILE A 107 -11.85 -34.01 36.46
C ILE A 107 -11.80 -33.53 35.01
N ARG A 108 -12.90 -33.68 34.25
CA ARG A 108 -12.96 -33.20 32.85
C ARG A 108 -12.72 -31.70 32.73
N ARG A 109 -13.30 -30.89 33.63
CA ARG A 109 -13.04 -29.44 33.67
C ARG A 109 -11.55 -29.14 33.89
N HIS A 110 -10.92 -29.78 34.87
CA HIS A 110 -9.50 -29.56 35.14
C HIS A 110 -8.59 -29.96 33.96
N ILE A 111 -8.88 -31.06 33.25
CA ILE A 111 -8.15 -31.43 32.02
C ILE A 111 -8.33 -30.36 30.94
N SER A 112 -9.56 -29.89 30.71
CA SER A 112 -9.85 -28.82 29.74
C SER A 112 -9.15 -27.51 30.11
N ASP A 113 -9.12 -27.13 31.39
CA ASP A 113 -8.46 -25.92 31.86
C ASP A 113 -6.94 -25.99 31.67
N VAL A 114 -6.33 -27.16 31.92
CA VAL A 114 -4.90 -27.41 31.68
C VAL A 114 -4.58 -27.39 30.18
N GLU A 115 -5.43 -27.98 29.33
CA GLU A 115 -5.27 -27.93 27.87
C GLU A 115 -5.41 -26.51 27.33
N LYS A 116 -6.36 -25.72 27.83
CA LYS A 116 -6.51 -24.29 27.49
C LYS A 116 -5.29 -23.49 27.93
N ALA A 117 -4.77 -23.72 29.13
CA ALA A 117 -3.56 -23.06 29.63
C ALA A 117 -2.34 -23.40 28.77
N LYS A 118 -2.18 -24.68 28.39
CA LYS A 118 -1.11 -25.13 27.49
C LYS A 118 -1.22 -24.49 26.11
N LYS A 119 -2.41 -24.49 25.49
CA LYS A 119 -2.65 -23.80 24.20
C LYS A 119 -2.38 -22.31 24.28
N LYS A 120 -2.76 -21.65 25.38
CA LYS A 120 -2.46 -20.22 25.61
C LYS A 120 -0.95 -19.99 25.69
N GLN A 121 -0.22 -20.84 26.41
CA GLN A 121 1.24 -20.76 26.53
C GLN A 121 1.94 -20.99 25.18
N GLU A 122 1.51 -22.01 24.41
CA GLU A 122 2.00 -22.29 23.06
C GLU A 122 1.74 -21.08 22.13
N HIS A 123 0.55 -20.50 22.18
CA HIS A 123 0.20 -19.31 21.41
C HIS A 123 1.04 -18.09 21.81
N THR A 124 1.24 -17.84 23.10
CA THR A 124 2.10 -16.74 23.57
C THR A 124 3.55 -16.93 23.14
N LEU A 125 4.07 -18.16 23.18
CA LEU A 125 5.42 -18.46 22.70
C LEU A 125 5.53 -18.22 21.19
N GLN A 126 4.53 -18.67 20.42
CA GLN A 126 4.49 -18.43 18.98
C GLN A 126 4.43 -16.94 18.64
N LEU A 127 3.66 -16.14 19.38
CA LEU A 127 3.62 -14.69 19.20
C LEU A 127 4.99 -14.04 19.45
N LYS A 128 5.70 -14.45 20.50
CA LYS A 128 7.06 -13.96 20.78
C LYS A 128 8.05 -14.33 19.68
N ILE A 129 7.98 -15.57 19.21
CA ILE A 129 8.78 -16.07 18.08
C ILE A 129 8.51 -15.23 16.83
N ASN A 130 7.23 -15.01 16.49
CA ASN A 130 6.86 -14.24 15.31
C ASN A 130 7.32 -12.79 15.45
N LEU A 131 7.19 -12.18 16.63
CA LEU A 131 7.66 -10.82 16.90
C LEU A 131 9.16 -10.69 16.64
N ILE A 132 9.99 -11.57 17.23
CA ILE A 132 11.45 -11.55 17.06
C ILE A 132 11.81 -11.68 15.57
N LEU A 133 11.22 -12.64 14.86
CA LEU A 133 11.49 -12.85 13.44
C LEU A 133 11.07 -11.64 12.59
N THR A 134 9.92 -11.06 12.90
CA THR A 134 9.36 -9.92 12.18
C THR A 134 10.22 -8.67 12.39
N THR A 135 10.64 -8.41 13.62
CA THR A 135 11.56 -7.31 13.94
C THR A 135 12.90 -7.51 13.25
N TRP A 136 13.45 -8.72 13.24
CA TRP A 136 14.70 -9.01 12.53
C TRP A 136 14.61 -8.77 11.02
N LEU A 137 13.53 -9.22 10.38
CA LEU A 137 13.28 -8.99 8.95
C LEU A 137 13.11 -7.50 8.63
N TYR A 138 12.41 -6.76 9.49
CA TYR A 138 12.29 -5.31 9.36
C TYR A 138 13.65 -4.60 9.47
N GLN A 139 14.47 -4.97 10.47
CA GLN A 139 15.81 -4.41 10.62
C GLN A 139 16.70 -4.70 9.41
N PHE A 140 16.60 -5.90 8.82
CA PHE A 140 17.30 -6.22 7.58
C PHE A 140 16.82 -5.38 6.40
N TRP A 141 15.50 -5.21 6.28
CA TRP A 141 14.89 -4.40 5.23
C TRP A 141 15.32 -2.94 5.33
N LEU A 142 15.27 -2.34 6.53
CA LEU A 142 15.69 -0.96 6.75
C LEU A 142 17.19 -0.78 6.50
N PHE A 143 18.02 -1.71 6.99
CA PHE A 143 19.45 -1.71 6.68
C PHE A 143 19.71 -1.75 5.17
N SER A 144 19.03 -2.63 4.45
CA SER A 144 19.21 -2.77 3.00
C SER A 144 18.76 -1.52 2.25
N PHE A 145 17.65 -0.93 2.70
CA PHE A 145 17.12 0.33 2.19
C PHE A 145 18.10 1.49 2.39
N GLU A 146 18.54 1.73 3.63
CA GLU A 146 19.50 2.79 3.99
C GLU A 146 20.83 2.63 3.26
N THR A 147 21.33 1.39 3.24
CA THR A 147 22.57 1.05 2.53
C THR A 147 22.45 1.32 1.03
N ALA A 148 21.32 0.94 0.40
CA ALA A 148 21.10 1.19 -1.03
C ALA A 148 20.85 2.67 -1.33
N LYS A 149 20.02 3.35 -0.53
CA LYS A 149 19.70 4.77 -0.65
C LYS A 149 20.96 5.61 -0.62
N HIS A 150 21.86 5.29 0.30
CA HIS A 150 23.09 6.04 0.48
C HIS A 150 24.30 5.44 -0.23
N TRP A 151 24.16 4.36 -1.01
CA TRP A 151 25.31 3.73 -1.66
C TRP A 151 26.03 4.69 -2.61
N GLY A 152 27.36 4.83 -2.44
CA GLY A 152 28.17 5.82 -3.16
C GLY A 152 28.45 7.10 -2.36
N HIS A 153 27.75 7.28 -1.25
CA HIS A 153 27.89 8.38 -0.30
C HIS A 153 27.70 7.85 1.14
N GLY A 154 27.95 8.66 2.17
CA GLY A 154 27.66 8.25 3.55
C GLY A 154 28.58 7.16 4.14
N PRO A 155 28.18 6.53 5.27
CA PRO A 155 28.97 5.49 5.93
C PRO A 155 29.12 4.22 5.08
N LEU A 156 30.34 3.69 5.03
CA LEU A 156 30.62 2.39 4.38
C LEU A 156 30.05 1.20 5.18
N GLU A 157 29.95 1.36 6.50
CA GLU A 157 29.60 0.31 7.45
C GLU A 157 28.32 0.64 8.19
N TRP A 158 27.19 0.60 7.49
CA TRP A 158 25.87 0.57 8.14
C TRP A 158 25.77 -0.64 9.08
N ASN A 159 25.36 -0.39 10.32
CA ASN A 159 25.20 -1.42 11.35
C ASN A 159 24.06 -1.02 12.29
N ALA A 160 23.72 -1.90 13.23
CA ALA A 160 22.60 -1.66 14.15
C ALA A 160 22.74 -0.39 15.02
N GLU A 161 23.96 0.04 15.32
CA GLU A 161 24.26 1.22 16.12
C GLU A 161 24.08 2.51 15.31
N ILE A 162 24.61 2.57 14.09
CA ILE A 162 24.42 3.72 13.18
C ILE A 162 22.94 3.85 12.80
N LEU A 163 22.27 2.72 12.62
CA LEU A 163 20.82 2.67 12.41
C LEU A 163 20.04 2.90 13.71
N ASP A 164 20.67 3.17 14.85
CA ASP A 164 20.03 3.53 16.12
C ASP A 164 18.87 2.60 16.52
N PHE A 165 18.99 1.28 16.32
CA PHE A 165 17.89 0.36 16.63
C PHE A 165 17.59 0.24 18.13
N ASP A 166 18.55 0.61 18.99
CA ASP A 166 18.36 0.56 20.44
C ASP A 166 17.45 1.69 20.96
N ARG A 167 17.42 2.87 20.30
CA ARG A 167 16.44 3.94 20.62
C ARG A 167 14.99 3.47 20.56
N TYR A 168 14.70 2.47 19.73
CA TYR A 168 13.34 1.99 19.44
C TYR A 168 12.96 0.70 20.18
N LYS A 169 13.78 0.25 21.15
CA LYS A 169 13.67 -1.06 21.81
C LYS A 169 12.66 -1.11 22.96
N ASP A 170 12.51 0.00 23.70
CA ASP A 170 11.81 0.02 24.99
C ASP A 170 10.28 0.13 24.88
N THR A 171 9.73 0.41 23.70
CA THR A 171 8.29 0.58 23.46
C THR A 171 7.53 -0.75 23.30
N GLN A 172 8.22 -1.89 23.20
CA GLN A 172 7.64 -3.17 22.72
C GLN A 172 7.11 -4.17 23.78
N ILE A 173 7.14 -3.86 25.09
CA ILE A 173 6.92 -4.90 26.13
C ILE A 173 5.44 -5.18 26.50
N SER A 174 4.44 -4.50 25.92
CA SER A 174 3.02 -4.75 26.27
C SER A 174 2.29 -5.70 25.30
N SER A 175 1.48 -6.61 25.85
CA SER A 175 1.29 -7.98 25.34
C SER A 175 -0.04 -8.28 24.59
N THR A 176 0.07 -9.01 23.45
CA THR A 176 -0.82 -10.09 22.88
C THR A 176 -1.84 -9.86 21.75
N THR A 177 -1.96 -10.94 20.94
CA THR A 177 -3.06 -11.44 20.06
C THR A 177 -3.30 -10.76 18.70
N ASP A 178 -2.64 -11.26 17.65
CA ASP A 178 -3.24 -11.78 16.39
C ASP A 178 -2.26 -11.69 15.20
N THR A 179 -1.97 -12.84 14.55
CA THR A 179 -0.96 -13.00 13.48
C THR A 179 -1.60 -13.15 12.09
N PRO A 180 -0.95 -12.67 11.00
CA PRO A 180 -1.02 -13.32 9.69
C PRO A 180 0.34 -13.89 9.23
N MET A 181 0.26 -14.99 8.48
CA MET A 181 1.37 -15.80 7.96
C MET A 181 2.15 -15.17 6.80
N LEU A 182 3.43 -15.55 6.73
CA LEU A 182 4.41 -15.35 5.65
C LEU A 182 3.90 -15.86 4.29
N ASN A 183 4.06 -15.05 3.24
CA ASN A 183 4.11 -15.52 1.85
C ASN A 183 5.54 -15.29 1.31
N ILE A 184 6.10 -16.34 0.71
CA ILE A 184 7.45 -16.36 0.13
C ILE A 184 7.37 -15.81 -1.30
N GLY A 185 8.15 -14.76 -1.57
CA GLY A 185 8.34 -14.15 -2.89
C GLY A 185 8.36 -12.63 -2.75
N THR A 186 9.56 -12.03 -2.81
CA THR A 186 9.94 -10.65 -2.42
C THR A 186 9.92 -10.35 -0.90
N PRO A 187 10.93 -9.64 -0.36
CA PRO A 187 11.06 -9.37 1.08
C PRO A 187 10.03 -8.29 1.49
N TYR A 188 8.79 -8.70 1.69
CA TYR A 188 7.78 -7.83 2.28
C TYR A 188 8.10 -7.61 3.77
N PRO A 189 8.07 -6.37 4.28
CA PRO A 189 8.16 -6.12 5.70
C PRO A 189 6.89 -6.66 6.37
N ALA A 190 6.99 -7.84 7.00
CA ALA A 190 6.06 -8.21 8.04
C ALA A 190 6.24 -7.20 9.19
N THR A 191 5.16 -6.70 9.80
CA THR A 191 5.21 -5.69 10.86
C THR A 191 4.53 -6.21 12.14
N PRO A 192 5.04 -5.89 13.35
CA PRO A 192 4.49 -6.35 14.63
C PRO A 192 3.03 -5.99 14.87
N GLY A 193 2.31 -6.83 15.62
CA GLY A 193 0.93 -6.59 16.05
C GLY A 193 0.81 -5.54 17.16
N ALA A 194 -0.30 -4.78 17.14
CA ALA A 194 -0.58 -3.63 18.00
C ALA A 194 -1.13 -3.96 19.40
N ILE A 195 -0.83 -3.12 20.40
CA ILE A 195 -1.74 -2.69 21.49
C ILE A 195 -1.47 -1.21 21.83
N ILE A 196 -2.54 -0.45 22.02
CA ILE A 196 -2.60 0.96 22.41
C ILE A 196 -1.97 1.19 23.79
N SER A 197 -0.97 2.08 23.86
CA SER A 197 -0.69 2.92 25.03
C SER A 197 -0.58 4.36 24.54
N SER A 198 -1.45 5.23 25.04
CA SER A 198 -1.35 6.67 24.86
C SER A 198 -0.13 7.20 25.62
N ASP A 199 0.39 8.33 25.14
CA ASP A 199 1.44 9.18 25.72
C ASP A 199 2.90 8.78 25.42
N GLN A 200 3.29 8.91 24.15
CA GLN A 200 4.60 9.48 23.79
C GLN A 200 4.39 10.47 22.63
N HIS A 201 5.06 11.62 22.68
CA HIS A 201 5.04 12.65 21.62
C HIS A 201 5.54 12.02 20.31
N GLU A 202 4.63 11.58 19.44
CA GLU A 202 4.98 11.12 18.09
C GLU A 202 5.54 12.32 17.31
N SER A 203 6.75 12.19 16.74
CA SER A 203 7.21 13.15 15.74
C SER A 203 6.22 13.12 14.57
N LEU A 204 5.50 14.23 14.37
CA LEU A 204 4.53 14.35 13.29
C LEU A 204 5.26 14.70 12.00
N PRO A 205 4.86 14.12 10.85
CA PRO A 205 5.43 14.54 9.58
C PRO A 205 5.05 16.00 9.28
N PRO A 206 5.84 16.68 8.41
CA PRO A 206 5.47 17.99 7.88
C PRO A 206 4.08 17.96 7.24
N LYS A 207 3.28 19.01 7.43
CA LYS A 207 1.95 19.11 6.79
C LYS A 207 2.02 19.56 5.33
N LEU A 208 3.14 20.15 4.93
CA LEU A 208 3.36 20.74 3.62
C LEU A 208 4.17 19.81 2.72
N CYS A 209 3.74 19.70 1.46
CA CYS A 209 4.39 18.86 0.47
C CYS A 209 5.78 19.40 0.11
N LYS A 210 6.65 18.49 -0.34
CA LYS A 210 7.82 18.82 -1.17
C LYS A 210 7.43 18.70 -2.65
N TRP A 211 8.28 19.14 -3.57
CA TRP A 211 8.03 19.01 -5.01
C TRP A 211 9.29 18.94 -5.84
N THR A 212 9.15 18.34 -7.02
CA THR A 212 10.16 18.39 -8.06
C THR A 212 9.90 19.52 -9.06
N MET A 213 10.97 20.16 -9.50
CA MET A 213 11.00 21.00 -10.69
C MET A 213 11.92 20.35 -11.72
N HIS A 214 11.39 20.11 -12.92
CA HIS A 214 12.23 19.70 -14.04
C HIS A 214 13.02 20.91 -14.51
N ALA A 215 14.33 20.75 -14.60
CA ALA A 215 15.23 21.77 -15.10
C ALA A 215 16.06 21.17 -16.22
N PHE A 216 16.22 21.92 -17.32
CA PHE A 216 17.27 21.63 -18.27
C PHE A 216 18.61 21.96 -17.61
N ILE A 217 19.36 20.93 -17.25
CA ILE A 217 20.73 21.05 -16.75
C ILE A 217 21.61 20.75 -17.96
N PRO A 218 22.20 21.76 -18.64
CA PRO A 218 23.07 21.50 -19.77
C PRO A 218 24.27 20.71 -19.27
N PHE A 219 24.40 19.45 -19.70
CA PHE A 219 25.69 18.77 -19.65
C PHE A 219 26.61 19.48 -20.65
N LEU A 220 27.32 20.51 -20.19
CA LEU A 220 28.41 21.11 -20.95
C LEU A 220 29.53 20.08 -21.08
N TYR A 221 29.44 19.25 -22.11
CA TYR A 221 30.60 18.52 -22.62
C TYR A 221 31.67 19.56 -22.99
N GLY A 222 32.72 19.66 -22.19
CA GLY A 222 33.97 20.31 -22.60
C GLY A 222 34.17 21.78 -22.26
N ARG A 223 33.48 22.36 -21.27
CA ARG A 223 34.09 23.43 -20.48
C ARG A 223 34.53 22.83 -19.16
N GLU A 224 35.85 22.82 -18.94
CA GLU A 224 36.37 22.91 -17.58
C GLU A 224 35.58 24.04 -16.93
N TYR A 225 34.63 23.67 -16.06
CA TYR A 225 34.21 24.57 -15.02
C TYR A 225 35.54 25.00 -14.40
N GLU A 226 35.86 26.29 -14.43
CA GLU A 226 36.77 26.82 -13.43
C GLU A 226 36.13 26.38 -12.11
N SER A 227 36.62 25.25 -11.61
CA SER A 227 36.27 24.66 -10.36
C SER A 227 36.49 25.79 -9.39
N SER A 228 35.42 26.45 -8.98
CA SER A 228 35.39 27.10 -7.68
C SER A 228 35.80 25.99 -6.73
N SER A 229 37.06 26.06 -6.32
CA SER A 229 37.73 25.13 -5.45
C SER A 229 36.78 24.68 -4.34
N GLU A 230 36.65 23.37 -4.18
CA GLU A 230 36.16 22.72 -2.94
C GLU A 230 34.66 22.82 -2.62
N ALA A 231 33.77 22.62 -3.60
CA ALA A 231 32.43 22.10 -3.27
C ALA A 231 32.44 20.58 -3.45
N GLU A 232 32.87 19.83 -2.43
CA GLU A 232 32.61 18.39 -2.38
C GLU A 232 31.11 18.16 -2.57
N GLU A 233 30.73 17.23 -3.45
CA GLU A 233 29.35 16.83 -3.66
C GLU A 233 28.83 16.22 -2.35
N MET A 234 28.19 17.06 -1.52
CA MET A 234 27.77 16.75 -0.16
C MET A 234 26.28 16.43 -0.14
N ILE A 235 25.93 15.23 0.33
CA ILE A 235 24.53 14.83 0.53
C ILE A 235 24.21 14.88 2.02
N SER A 236 23.17 15.62 2.40
CA SER A 236 22.73 15.69 3.79
C SER A 236 21.90 14.45 4.15
N ILE A 237 22.39 13.65 5.10
CA ILE A 237 21.70 12.49 5.70
C ILE A 237 21.49 12.81 7.18
N GLY A 238 20.24 12.95 7.62
CA GLY A 238 19.92 13.26 9.03
C GLY A 238 20.54 14.57 9.53
N GLY A 239 20.77 15.54 8.64
CA GLY A 239 21.46 16.80 8.96
C GLY A 239 22.99 16.73 8.91
N VAL A 240 23.58 15.58 8.56
CA VAL A 240 25.02 15.39 8.38
C VAL A 240 25.34 15.34 6.90
N ASN A 241 26.24 16.22 6.44
CA ASN A 241 26.70 16.22 5.07
C ASN A 241 27.76 15.14 4.85
N TRP A 242 27.49 14.22 3.94
CA TRP A 242 28.41 13.15 3.58
C TRP A 242 29.01 13.39 2.20
N PRO A 243 30.35 13.37 2.07
CA PRO A 243 30.99 13.46 0.78
C PRO A 243 30.82 12.16 0.00
N ARG A 244 30.86 12.27 -1.32
CA ARG A 244 30.94 11.12 -2.23
C ARG A 244 32.15 10.26 -1.93
N TRP A 245 32.01 8.94 -2.07
CA TRP A 245 33.14 8.01 -1.91
C TRP A 245 34.20 8.24 -2.99
N THR A 246 35.47 8.21 -2.59
CA THR A 246 36.62 8.35 -3.50
C THR A 246 37.46 7.08 -3.55
N GLY A 247 38.11 6.85 -4.69
CA GLY A 247 39.11 5.78 -4.85
C GLY A 247 38.53 4.35 -4.80
N PRO A 248 39.22 3.38 -4.16
CA PRO A 248 38.85 1.96 -4.16
C PRO A 248 37.46 1.65 -3.59
N LEU A 249 36.87 2.58 -2.84
CA LEU A 249 35.56 2.42 -2.20
C LEU A 249 34.41 2.33 -3.20
N LEU A 250 34.56 2.95 -4.38
CA LEU A 250 33.59 2.87 -5.48
C LEU A 250 33.50 1.48 -6.12
N SER A 251 34.51 0.62 -5.91
CA SER A 251 34.56 -0.74 -6.45
C SER A 251 33.76 -1.77 -5.63
N GLN A 252 33.19 -1.36 -4.51
CA GLN A 252 32.37 -2.24 -3.68
C GLN A 252 31.02 -2.55 -4.33
N ASN A 253 30.56 -3.78 -4.14
CA ASN A 253 29.30 -4.29 -4.67
C ASN A 253 28.22 -4.30 -3.58
N LEU A 254 27.07 -3.69 -3.86
CA LEU A 254 25.94 -3.65 -2.92
C LEU A 254 25.47 -5.06 -2.55
N ASP A 255 25.37 -5.97 -3.52
CA ASP A 255 24.96 -7.35 -3.29
C ASP A 255 25.90 -8.10 -2.34
N GLU A 256 27.21 -7.90 -2.45
CA GLU A 256 28.18 -8.49 -1.51
C GLU A 256 28.00 -7.93 -0.10
N LYS A 257 27.67 -6.65 0.04
CA LYS A 257 27.38 -6.03 1.34
C LYS A 257 26.13 -6.63 1.98
N LEU A 258 25.04 -6.76 1.22
CA LEU A 258 23.80 -7.36 1.71
C LEU A 258 24.01 -8.81 2.12
N GLN A 259 24.77 -9.58 1.32
CA GLN A 259 25.13 -10.95 1.65
C GLN A 259 25.96 -11.02 2.94
N ARG A 260 27.01 -10.21 3.06
CA ARG A 260 27.86 -10.19 4.26
C ARG A 260 27.05 -9.84 5.50
N ALA A 261 26.14 -8.87 5.42
CA ALA A 261 25.29 -8.49 6.54
C ALA A 261 24.39 -9.64 7.01
N LEU A 262 23.85 -10.46 6.10
CA LEU A 262 23.11 -11.69 6.44
C LEU A 262 24.01 -12.75 7.09
N GLU A 263 25.27 -12.86 6.67
CA GLU A 263 26.25 -13.80 7.21
C GLU A 263 26.73 -13.42 8.61
N THR A 264 26.89 -12.12 8.88
CA THR A 264 27.45 -11.61 10.14
C THR A 264 26.41 -11.12 11.14
N ASN A 265 25.16 -10.88 10.69
CA ASN A 265 24.08 -10.27 11.47
C ASN A 265 24.42 -8.86 12.03
N THR A 266 25.37 -8.15 11.42
CA THR A 266 25.84 -6.82 11.91
C THR A 266 24.78 -5.72 11.80
N PHE A 267 23.73 -5.96 11.01
CA PHE A 267 22.62 -5.01 10.83
C PHE A 267 21.60 -5.03 11.98
N SER A 268 21.61 -6.04 12.86
CA SER A 268 20.54 -6.25 13.86
C SER A 268 21.06 -6.19 15.29
N ASN A 269 20.28 -5.61 16.20
CA ASN A 269 20.52 -5.70 17.64
C ASN A 269 19.91 -6.98 18.28
N ILE A 270 19.24 -7.81 17.49
CA ILE A 270 18.75 -9.13 17.89
C ILE A 270 19.89 -10.13 17.75
N ARG A 271 20.24 -10.80 18.84
CA ARG A 271 21.29 -11.81 18.83
C ARG A 271 20.85 -13.03 18.04
N ILE A 272 21.80 -13.63 17.34
CA ILE A 272 21.56 -14.81 16.51
C ILE A 272 21.00 -15.96 17.37
N GLU A 273 21.43 -16.10 18.62
CA GLU A 273 20.91 -17.13 19.55
C GLU A 273 19.43 -16.97 19.89
N ASP A 274 18.90 -15.75 19.79
CA ASP A 274 17.51 -15.43 20.11
C ASP A 274 16.58 -15.63 18.90
N LEU A 275 17.13 -15.86 17.70
CA LEU A 275 16.34 -16.07 16.49
C LEU A 275 15.64 -17.43 16.51
N PRO A 276 14.34 -17.49 16.19
CA PRO A 276 13.56 -18.73 16.17
C PRO A 276 13.91 -19.64 14.97
N VAL A 277 14.70 -19.12 14.04
CA VAL A 277 15.13 -19.79 12.82
C VAL A 277 16.37 -20.61 13.17
N ALA A 278 16.35 -21.92 12.93
CA ALA A 278 17.54 -22.74 13.16
C ALA A 278 18.72 -22.15 12.36
N MET A 279 19.92 -22.09 12.96
CA MET A 279 21.16 -21.64 12.30
C MET A 279 21.35 -22.24 10.88
N ALA A 280 20.85 -23.45 10.65
CA ALA A 280 20.86 -24.13 9.36
C ALA A 280 19.99 -23.46 8.26
N GLN A 281 18.95 -22.72 8.63
CA GLN A 281 18.08 -21.96 7.72
C GLN A 281 18.64 -20.56 7.43
N ILE A 282 19.22 -19.87 8.42
CA ILE A 282 20.01 -18.64 8.18
C ILE A 282 21.22 -18.97 7.29
N ALA A 283 21.91 -20.09 7.56
CA ALA A 283 22.96 -20.65 6.70
C ALA A 283 22.46 -21.09 5.30
N ARG A 284 21.14 -21.26 5.11
CA ARG A 284 20.51 -21.56 3.81
C ARG A 284 20.11 -20.27 3.08
N ILE A 285 19.67 -19.26 3.84
CA ILE A 285 19.42 -17.89 3.37
C ILE A 285 20.74 -17.24 2.91
N THR A 286 21.87 -17.52 3.56
CA THR A 286 23.21 -17.11 3.10
C THR A 286 23.77 -18.00 1.97
N LYS A 287 23.19 -19.18 1.73
CA LYS A 287 23.45 -20.03 0.54
C LYS A 287 22.55 -19.70 -0.66
N ARG A 288 22.02 -18.48 -0.73
CA ARG A 288 21.31 -18.01 -1.94
C ARG A 288 22.25 -18.10 -3.14
N SER A 289 21.70 -18.44 -4.30
CA SER A 289 22.47 -18.31 -5.54
C SER A 289 22.91 -16.86 -5.69
N LYS A 290 24.12 -16.60 -6.21
CA LYS A 290 24.61 -15.24 -6.45
C LYS A 290 23.56 -14.37 -7.18
N THR A 291 22.85 -14.94 -8.15
CA THR A 291 21.76 -14.29 -8.88
C THR A 291 20.64 -13.75 -7.98
N GLN A 292 20.24 -14.46 -6.92
CA GLN A 292 19.17 -14.03 -6.03
C GLN A 292 19.56 -12.81 -5.19
N ILE A 293 20.80 -12.77 -4.67
CA ILE A 293 21.28 -11.61 -3.91
C ILE A 293 21.42 -10.39 -4.84
N VAL A 294 21.91 -10.57 -6.07
CA VAL A 294 21.99 -9.49 -7.07
C VAL A 294 20.61 -8.93 -7.39
N LEU A 295 19.59 -9.79 -7.54
CA LEU A 295 18.21 -9.34 -7.78
C LEU A 295 17.61 -8.61 -6.58
N GLU A 296 17.96 -9.00 -5.35
CA GLU A 296 17.56 -8.26 -4.15
C GLU A 296 18.24 -6.90 -4.09
N ALA A 297 19.54 -6.82 -4.36
CA ALA A 297 20.25 -5.54 -4.45
C ALA A 297 19.67 -4.63 -5.54
N PHE A 298 19.33 -5.20 -6.71
CA PHE A 298 18.65 -4.48 -7.79
C PHE A 298 17.24 -4.03 -7.40
N SER A 299 16.52 -4.83 -6.62
CA SER A 299 15.22 -4.41 -6.07
C SER A 299 15.38 -3.26 -5.09
N PHE A 300 16.41 -3.30 -4.22
CA PHE A 300 16.68 -2.22 -3.26
C PHE A 300 17.18 -0.93 -3.93
N SER A 301 17.92 -1.00 -5.04
CA SER A 301 18.24 0.21 -5.80
C SER A 301 16.99 0.90 -6.35
N ILE A 302 15.96 0.11 -6.72
CA ILE A 302 14.65 0.64 -7.13
C ILE A 302 13.88 1.18 -5.94
N ILE A 303 13.74 0.40 -4.86
CA ILE A 303 12.99 0.79 -3.65
C ILE A 303 13.57 2.06 -3.03
N ALA A 304 14.90 2.18 -3.00
CA ALA A 304 15.60 3.34 -2.45
C ALA A 304 15.72 4.51 -3.44
N ARG A 305 15.36 4.30 -4.72
CA ARG A 305 15.48 5.24 -5.83
C ARG A 305 16.91 5.76 -6.05
N ASN A 306 17.90 4.88 -5.85
CA ASN A 306 19.30 5.20 -6.15
C ASN A 306 19.62 4.83 -7.61
N GLU A 307 19.60 5.84 -8.48
CA GLU A 307 19.81 5.69 -9.91
C GLU A 307 21.24 5.20 -10.24
N GLU A 308 22.27 5.67 -9.53
CA GLU A 308 23.66 5.23 -9.77
C GLU A 308 23.80 3.71 -9.55
N VAL A 309 23.21 3.19 -8.48
CA VAL A 309 23.22 1.74 -8.19
C VAL A 309 22.35 0.98 -9.19
N PHE A 310 21.20 1.53 -9.57
CA PHE A 310 20.32 0.95 -10.58
C PHE A 310 21.08 0.65 -11.86
N TRP A 311 21.79 1.64 -12.42
CA TRP A 311 22.57 1.47 -13.66
C TRP A 311 23.70 0.45 -13.49
N LYS A 312 24.45 0.49 -12.39
CA LYS A 312 25.52 -0.49 -12.11
C LYS A 312 25.01 -1.94 -12.03
N LEU A 313 23.80 -2.15 -11.53
CA LEU A 313 23.22 -3.48 -11.37
C LEU A 313 22.43 -3.95 -12.58
N LEU A 314 21.89 -3.03 -13.39
CA LEU A 314 21.07 -3.34 -14.56
C LEU A 314 21.76 -4.32 -15.50
N ASP A 315 23.01 -4.05 -15.88
CA ASP A 315 23.82 -4.91 -16.78
C ASP A 315 23.98 -6.35 -16.26
N ARG A 316 23.95 -6.52 -14.93
CA ARG A 316 24.11 -7.82 -14.27
C ARG A 316 22.80 -8.60 -14.20
N VAL A 317 21.65 -7.96 -14.43
CA VAL A 317 20.31 -8.57 -14.37
C VAL A 317 19.58 -8.58 -15.71
N THR A 318 20.10 -7.93 -16.76
CA THR A 318 19.47 -7.87 -18.11
C THR A 318 19.20 -9.23 -18.74
N SER A 319 20.00 -10.25 -18.42
CA SER A 319 19.83 -11.62 -18.95
C SER A 319 18.77 -12.45 -18.22
N VAL A 320 18.14 -11.92 -17.17
CA VAL A 320 17.20 -12.63 -16.31
C VAL A 320 15.76 -12.45 -16.79
N ASP A 321 14.97 -13.54 -16.78
CA ASP A 321 13.52 -13.45 -16.93
C ASP A 321 12.89 -13.06 -15.58
N PHE A 322 12.70 -11.75 -15.38
CA PHE A 322 12.12 -11.18 -14.17
C PHE A 322 10.74 -11.76 -13.82
N ALA A 323 9.89 -12.01 -14.82
CA ALA A 323 8.53 -12.51 -14.60
C ALA A 323 8.53 -13.94 -14.06
N VAL A 324 9.47 -14.79 -14.51
CA VAL A 324 9.64 -16.16 -13.96
C VAL A 324 10.11 -16.13 -12.51
N LEU A 325 10.82 -15.08 -12.11
CA LEU A 325 11.32 -14.91 -10.75
C LEU A 325 10.38 -14.11 -9.85
N GLY A 326 9.21 -13.70 -10.35
CA GLY A 326 8.24 -12.90 -9.59
C GLY A 326 8.73 -11.49 -9.23
N LEU A 327 9.68 -10.95 -9.99
CA LEU A 327 10.13 -9.56 -9.85
C LEU A 327 9.50 -8.71 -10.95
N TYR A 328 8.90 -7.59 -10.56
CA TYR A 328 8.19 -6.69 -11.48
C TYR A 328 8.75 -5.27 -11.33
N PRO A 329 9.84 -4.91 -12.02
CA PRO A 329 10.54 -3.64 -11.83
C PRO A 329 9.63 -2.41 -11.99
N HIS A 330 8.74 -2.39 -13.01
CA HIS A 330 7.79 -1.30 -13.24
C HIS A 330 6.72 -1.15 -12.12
N HIS A 331 6.27 -2.28 -11.57
CA HIS A 331 5.36 -2.24 -10.41
C HIS A 331 6.10 -1.77 -9.16
N LEU A 332 7.37 -2.15 -9.02
CA LEU A 332 8.20 -1.76 -7.88
C LEU A 332 8.48 -0.25 -7.89
N THR A 333 8.84 0.34 -9.04
CA THR A 333 9.03 1.79 -9.18
C THR A 333 7.77 2.58 -8.85
N THR A 334 6.60 2.13 -9.32
CA THR A 334 5.31 2.79 -9.02
C THR A 334 4.83 2.59 -7.58
N THR A 335 5.23 1.50 -6.92
CA THR A 335 4.92 1.25 -5.50
C THR A 335 5.69 2.19 -4.58
N TYR A 336 6.96 2.46 -4.90
CA TYR A 336 7.90 3.28 -4.12
C TYR A 336 8.12 4.67 -4.73
N LEU A 337 7.12 5.15 -5.48
CA LEU A 337 7.14 6.42 -6.21
C LEU A 337 7.39 7.61 -5.26
N ASP A 338 8.41 8.40 -5.56
CA ASP A 338 8.72 9.65 -4.87
C ASP A 338 8.63 10.83 -5.85
N GLY A 339 7.46 11.47 -5.84
CA GLY A 339 7.14 12.65 -6.64
C GLY A 339 7.92 13.90 -6.27
N SER A 340 8.59 13.91 -5.11
CA SER A 340 9.28 15.08 -4.57
C SER A 340 10.75 15.17 -4.91
N ASN A 341 11.43 14.03 -5.14
CA ASN A 341 12.85 14.02 -5.50
C ASN A 341 13.15 13.33 -6.82
N THR A 342 12.33 12.35 -7.25
CA THR A 342 12.61 11.61 -8.49
C THR A 342 11.54 11.79 -9.55
N CYS A 343 10.35 12.27 -9.16
CA CYS A 343 9.17 12.37 -10.01
C CYS A 343 8.85 11.05 -10.71
N ARG A 344 9.44 10.83 -11.89
CA ARG A 344 9.31 9.62 -12.71
C ARG A 344 10.65 9.01 -13.13
N ASN A 345 11.78 9.63 -12.82
CA ASN A 345 13.07 9.36 -13.48
C ASN A 345 13.46 7.88 -13.44
N LEU A 346 13.29 7.24 -12.29
CA LEU A 346 13.58 5.81 -12.19
C LEU A 346 12.58 4.95 -12.97
N LEU A 347 11.29 5.33 -13.02
CA LEU A 347 10.32 4.64 -13.87
C LEU A 347 10.73 4.79 -15.35
N ASP A 348 11.11 5.98 -15.78
CA ASP A 348 11.59 6.24 -17.14
C ASP A 348 12.82 5.38 -17.47
N ALA A 349 13.82 5.36 -16.59
CA ALA A 349 14.98 4.48 -16.71
C ALA A 349 14.57 3.00 -16.84
N THR A 350 13.62 2.52 -16.02
CA THR A 350 13.12 1.14 -16.15
C THR A 350 12.38 0.88 -17.46
N VAL A 351 11.48 1.77 -17.89
CA VAL A 351 10.66 1.59 -19.10
C VAL A 351 11.54 1.57 -20.36
N ASN A 352 12.57 2.41 -20.40
CA ASN A 352 13.47 2.51 -21.56
C ASN A 352 14.42 1.32 -21.68
N ASN A 353 14.78 0.67 -20.57
CA ASN A 353 15.78 -0.40 -20.55
C ASN A 353 15.20 -1.80 -20.32
N ILE A 354 14.02 -1.88 -19.72
CA ILE A 354 13.31 -3.13 -19.43
C ILE A 354 11.99 -3.07 -20.19
N ARG A 355 11.99 -3.53 -21.44
CA ARG A 355 10.80 -3.43 -22.30
C ARG A 355 9.56 -4.03 -21.64
N PHE A 356 8.42 -3.36 -21.81
CA PHE A 356 7.12 -3.94 -21.50
C PHE A 356 6.92 -5.22 -22.34
N SER A 357 7.07 -6.38 -21.71
CA SER A 357 6.40 -7.58 -22.17
C SER A 357 5.05 -7.67 -21.47
N GLY A 358 4.06 -8.33 -22.08
CA GLY A 358 2.77 -8.57 -21.41
C GLY A 358 2.89 -9.25 -20.04
N ARG A 359 4.03 -9.92 -19.78
CA ARG A 359 4.38 -10.55 -18.50
C ARG A 359 4.98 -9.58 -17.47
N LEU A 360 5.48 -8.42 -17.87
CA LEU A 360 6.03 -7.39 -16.96
C LEU A 360 5.09 -6.20 -16.77
N TYR A 361 4.12 -6.01 -17.66
CA TYR A 361 3.05 -5.04 -17.46
C TYR A 361 1.99 -5.55 -16.48
N ILE A 362 1.80 -6.87 -16.36
CA ILE A 362 0.81 -7.51 -15.48
C ILE A 362 1.53 -8.39 -14.45
N ASN A 363 1.34 -8.13 -13.16
CA ASN A 363 1.95 -8.91 -12.09
C ASN A 363 1.17 -10.20 -11.75
N ASP A 364 1.67 -10.97 -10.76
CA ASP A 364 1.03 -12.21 -10.29
C ASP A 364 -0.38 -12.00 -9.71
N TYR A 365 -0.68 -10.81 -9.18
CA TYR A 365 -2.01 -10.42 -8.73
C TYR A 365 -2.92 -9.96 -9.88
N ARG A 366 -2.42 -10.01 -11.13
CA ARG A 366 -3.11 -9.53 -12.33
C ARG A 366 -3.29 -8.00 -12.34
N HIS A 367 -2.56 -7.26 -11.50
CA HIS A 367 -2.51 -5.81 -11.51
C HIS A 367 -1.59 -5.31 -12.61
N LYS A 368 -2.01 -4.25 -13.29
CA LYS A 368 -1.22 -3.52 -14.27
C LYS A 368 -0.31 -2.52 -13.58
N VAL A 369 0.69 -2.00 -14.28
CA VAL A 369 1.48 -0.88 -13.76
C VAL A 369 0.61 0.35 -13.50
N LEU A 370 -0.40 0.59 -14.36
CA LEU A 370 -1.41 1.63 -14.15
C LEU A 370 -2.26 1.37 -12.89
N ASP A 371 -2.63 0.11 -12.62
CA ASP A 371 -3.35 -0.26 -11.41
C ASP A 371 -2.53 0.06 -10.15
N ASN A 372 -1.21 -0.14 -10.21
CA ASN A 372 -0.31 0.23 -9.12
C ASN A 372 -0.28 1.74 -8.85
N LEU A 373 -0.36 2.59 -9.89
CA LEU A 373 -0.48 4.04 -9.70
C LEU A 373 -1.78 4.40 -8.99
N PHE A 374 -2.89 3.74 -9.32
CA PHE A 374 -4.18 3.90 -8.62
C PHE A 374 -4.12 3.41 -7.17
N ILE A 375 -3.43 2.30 -6.89
CA ILE A 375 -3.15 1.85 -5.52
C ILE A 375 -2.33 2.91 -4.77
N THR A 376 -1.31 3.52 -5.40
CA THR A 376 -0.50 4.58 -4.79
C THR A 376 -1.35 5.79 -4.41
N ILE A 377 -2.32 6.20 -5.24
CA ILE A 377 -3.29 7.26 -4.90
C ILE A 377 -4.11 6.87 -3.65
N LEU A 378 -4.74 5.69 -3.67
CA LEU A 378 -5.59 5.23 -2.56
C LEU A 378 -4.79 5.11 -1.25
N LYS A 379 -3.59 4.56 -1.34
CA LYS A 379 -2.65 4.40 -0.23
C LYS A 379 -2.27 5.74 0.38
N GLY A 380 -1.95 6.75 -0.42
CA GLY A 380 -1.47 8.05 0.06
C GLY A 380 -2.57 8.99 0.56
N HIS A 381 -3.79 8.87 0.04
CA HIS A 381 -4.82 9.92 0.17
C HIS A 381 -6.17 9.44 0.69
N THR A 382 -6.30 8.17 1.08
CA THR A 382 -7.54 7.61 1.64
C THR A 382 -7.32 6.74 2.86
N SER A 383 -8.41 6.44 3.56
CA SER A 383 -8.51 5.41 4.59
C SER A 383 -8.94 4.04 4.02
N CYS A 384 -8.93 3.88 2.69
CA CYS A 384 -9.36 2.64 2.03
C CYS A 384 -8.42 1.47 2.39
N PRO A 385 -8.92 0.34 2.93
CA PRO A 385 -8.06 -0.80 3.23
C PRO A 385 -7.72 -1.61 1.96
N PRO A 386 -6.57 -2.31 1.92
CA PRO A 386 -6.12 -3.08 0.75
C PRO A 386 -7.16 -4.07 0.20
N VAL A 387 -7.90 -4.74 1.09
CA VAL A 387 -8.93 -5.72 0.73
C VAL A 387 -10.08 -5.14 -0.09
N THR A 388 -10.35 -3.84 0.02
CA THR A 388 -11.39 -3.18 -0.79
C THR A 388 -11.02 -3.18 -2.26
N VAL A 389 -9.72 -3.10 -2.56
CA VAL A 389 -9.20 -2.99 -3.92
C VAL A 389 -9.00 -4.37 -4.56
N ASP A 390 -8.58 -5.37 -3.78
CA ASP A 390 -8.44 -6.76 -4.22
C ASP A 390 -8.58 -7.74 -3.05
N ASP A 391 -9.39 -8.79 -3.22
CA ASP A 391 -9.55 -9.87 -2.24
C ASP A 391 -8.23 -10.61 -1.95
N ALA A 392 -7.29 -10.64 -2.91
CA ALA A 392 -5.94 -11.16 -2.70
C ALA A 392 -5.19 -10.43 -1.57
N PHE A 393 -5.60 -9.20 -1.27
CA PHE A 393 -5.02 -8.38 -0.20
C PHE A 393 -5.75 -8.52 1.14
N GLN A 394 -6.68 -9.47 1.30
CA GLN A 394 -7.43 -9.69 2.56
C GLN A 394 -6.54 -9.85 3.80
N LYS A 395 -5.33 -10.41 3.63
CA LYS A 395 -4.37 -10.62 4.74
C LYS A 395 -3.45 -9.42 4.98
N LEU A 396 -3.43 -8.44 4.07
CA LEU A 396 -2.59 -7.26 4.19
C LEU A 396 -3.25 -6.24 5.11
N ARG A 397 -2.50 -5.78 6.11
CA ARG A 397 -2.94 -4.70 7.01
C ARG A 397 -2.73 -3.31 6.44
N ARG A 398 -1.80 -3.18 5.49
CA ARG A 398 -1.45 -1.95 4.78
C ARG A 398 -1.05 -2.24 3.34
N PHE A 399 -1.04 -1.20 2.52
CA PHE A 399 -0.52 -1.31 1.16
C PHE A 399 1.02 -1.38 1.17
N PRO A 400 1.63 -2.08 0.21
CA PRO A 400 3.08 -1.99 -0.03
C PRO A 400 3.55 -0.56 -0.32
N GLY A 401 4.70 -0.19 0.24
CA GLY A 401 5.31 1.13 0.06
C GLY A 401 4.59 2.27 0.79
N GLU A 402 3.72 2.00 1.77
CA GLU A 402 3.03 3.06 2.54
C GLU A 402 4.00 3.91 3.36
N GLU A 403 5.18 3.36 3.65
CA GLU A 403 6.32 4.04 4.26
C GLU A 403 6.92 5.18 3.41
N ILE A 404 6.47 5.35 2.16
CA ILE A 404 6.90 6.42 1.26
C ILE A 404 5.71 7.32 0.94
N ASP A 405 5.83 8.62 1.26
CA ASP A 405 4.87 9.62 0.83
C ASP A 405 5.18 10.07 -0.60
N ILE A 406 4.22 9.95 -1.51
CA ILE A 406 4.40 10.33 -2.91
C ILE A 406 4.79 11.81 -3.08
N CYS A 407 4.39 12.70 -2.15
CA CYS A 407 4.79 14.12 -2.18
C CYS A 407 5.91 14.48 -1.20
N GLY A 408 6.65 13.50 -0.69
CA GLY A 408 7.94 13.72 -0.04
C GLY A 408 7.91 14.22 1.39
N ARG A 409 6.79 14.13 2.10
CA ARG A 409 6.70 14.55 3.51
C ARG A 409 7.40 13.55 4.44
N TRP A 410 7.46 12.29 4.05
CA TRP A 410 8.22 11.24 4.72
C TRP A 410 8.70 10.17 3.74
N ASP A 411 9.73 9.46 4.17
CA ASP A 411 10.35 8.31 3.51
C ASP A 411 10.62 7.24 4.59
N ALA A 412 11.03 6.03 4.20
CA ALA A 412 11.10 4.89 5.11
C ALA A 412 12.11 5.05 6.25
N ASP A 413 13.12 5.89 6.06
CA ASP A 413 14.15 6.29 7.03
C ASP A 413 13.76 7.51 7.88
N SER A 414 12.62 8.16 7.61
CA SER A 414 12.16 9.32 8.37
C SER A 414 11.90 8.98 9.83
N GLU A 415 12.36 9.84 10.75
CA GLU A 415 12.23 9.64 12.20
C GLU A 415 10.79 9.31 12.62
N CYS A 416 9.80 10.02 12.07
CA CYS A 416 8.39 9.78 12.33
C CYS A 416 7.93 8.37 11.94
N ILE A 417 8.38 7.85 10.80
CA ILE A 417 8.06 6.50 10.33
C ILE A 417 8.70 5.45 11.23
N ARG A 418 9.95 5.69 11.62
CA ARG A 418 10.70 4.80 12.50
C ARG A 418 10.07 4.74 13.90
N GLU A 419 9.67 5.88 14.46
CA GLU A 419 8.95 5.97 15.73
C GLU A 419 7.57 5.29 15.65
N LEU A 420 6.82 5.53 14.57
CA LEU A 420 5.52 4.92 14.32
C LEU A 420 5.58 3.39 14.35
N PHE A 421 6.54 2.80 13.63
CA PHE A 421 6.70 1.35 13.57
C PHE A 421 7.28 0.77 14.86
N ALA A 422 8.15 1.51 15.56
CA ALA A 422 8.62 1.14 16.89
C ALA A 422 7.48 1.10 17.92
N GLY A 423 6.52 2.04 17.81
CA GLY A 423 5.28 2.07 18.59
C GLY A 423 4.28 0.95 18.24
N GLY A 424 4.61 0.07 17.30
CA GLY A 424 3.78 -1.09 16.93
C GLY A 424 2.60 -0.75 16.02
N LYS A 425 2.55 0.45 15.45
CA LYS A 425 1.57 0.81 14.41
C LYS A 425 2.06 0.24 13.08
N ALA A 426 1.19 -0.53 12.41
CA ALA A 426 1.57 -1.24 11.17
C ALA A 426 1.23 -0.47 9.89
N SER A 427 0.53 0.66 9.99
CA SER A 427 0.05 1.47 8.86
C SER A 427 0.21 2.95 9.18
N ILE A 428 0.32 3.78 8.13
CA ILE A 428 0.40 5.22 8.31
C ILE A 428 -0.94 5.76 8.82
N PRO A 429 -0.94 6.56 9.90
CA PRO A 429 -2.16 7.15 10.42
C PRO A 429 -2.85 8.02 9.37
N PHE A 430 -4.18 7.97 9.32
CA PHE A 430 -4.95 8.70 8.31
C PHE A 430 -4.81 10.22 8.47
N GLU A 431 -4.62 10.69 9.70
CA GLU A 431 -4.37 12.09 10.06
C GLU A 431 -3.05 12.64 9.52
N TRP A 432 -2.10 11.79 9.11
CA TRP A 432 -0.88 12.23 8.43
C TRP A 432 -1.12 12.46 6.94
N LYS A 433 -2.18 11.90 6.37
CA LYS A 433 -2.49 11.99 4.95
C LYS A 433 -3.18 13.32 4.64
N HIS A 434 -3.04 13.78 3.40
CA HIS A 434 -3.80 14.92 2.87
C HIS A 434 -4.42 14.54 1.53
N MET A 435 -5.23 15.45 0.97
CA MET A 435 -5.89 15.23 -0.32
C MET A 435 -4.89 14.92 -1.45
N PHE A 436 -5.37 14.42 -2.58
CA PHE A 436 -4.52 14.14 -3.74
C PHE A 436 -3.98 15.45 -4.35
N CYS A 437 -2.80 15.88 -3.86
CA CYS A 437 -2.22 17.20 -4.12
C CYS A 437 -1.49 17.30 -5.47
N HIS A 438 -1.10 18.51 -5.90
CA HIS A 438 -0.40 18.74 -7.17
C HIS A 438 0.88 17.93 -7.32
N THR A 439 1.76 17.84 -6.32
CA THR A 439 2.99 17.03 -6.43
C THR A 439 2.65 15.57 -6.73
N SER A 440 1.67 15.01 -6.01
CA SER A 440 1.24 13.63 -6.17
C SER A 440 0.60 13.41 -7.54
N ALA A 441 -0.28 14.32 -7.97
CA ALA A 441 -0.96 14.27 -9.25
C ALA A 441 0.04 14.39 -10.41
N GLN A 442 0.98 15.33 -10.33
CA GLN A 442 2.07 15.50 -11.30
C GLN A 442 2.88 14.22 -11.45
N ALA A 443 3.35 13.62 -10.34
CA ALA A 443 4.12 12.38 -10.38
C ALA A 443 3.34 11.23 -11.05
N VAL A 444 2.05 11.08 -10.73
CA VAL A 444 1.20 10.05 -11.34
C VAL A 444 1.02 10.28 -12.84
N VAL A 445 0.65 11.49 -13.28
CA VAL A 445 0.39 11.73 -14.71
C VAL A 445 1.66 11.71 -15.55
N HIS A 446 2.79 12.12 -14.98
CA HIS A 446 4.09 11.95 -15.59
C HIS A 446 4.43 10.46 -15.76
N CYS A 447 4.11 9.60 -14.79
CA CYS A 447 4.25 8.15 -14.92
C CYS A 447 3.32 7.58 -16.00
N ILE A 448 2.06 8.03 -16.07
CA ILE A 448 1.12 7.63 -17.14
C ILE A 448 1.69 7.98 -18.51
N GLY A 449 2.20 9.20 -18.67
CA GLY A 449 2.82 9.63 -19.93
C GLY A 449 4.05 8.81 -20.31
N ARG A 450 4.85 8.39 -19.34
CA ARG A 450 5.99 7.48 -19.60
C ARG A 450 5.59 6.06 -19.95
N ILE A 451 4.51 5.55 -19.38
CA ILE A 451 4.02 4.21 -19.69
C ILE A 451 3.42 4.16 -21.11
N PHE A 452 2.66 5.19 -21.50
CA PHE A 452 1.85 5.18 -22.72
C PHE A 452 2.34 6.08 -23.86
N GLY A 453 3.36 6.90 -23.62
CA GLY A 453 3.99 7.74 -24.65
C GLY A 453 4.84 6.95 -25.66
N PRO A 454 5.70 6.01 -25.25
CA PRO A 454 6.59 5.30 -26.17
C PRO A 454 5.83 4.49 -27.25
N ALA A 455 6.41 4.33 -28.44
CA ALA A 455 5.81 3.55 -29.53
C ALA A 455 5.57 2.08 -29.18
N ALA A 456 6.34 1.52 -28.24
CA ALA A 456 6.20 0.15 -27.74
C ALA A 456 5.33 0.04 -26.48
N ALA A 457 4.51 1.06 -26.19
CA ALA A 457 3.63 1.09 -25.03
C ALA A 457 2.64 -0.10 -24.99
N PRO A 458 2.28 -0.58 -23.79
CA PRO A 458 1.17 -1.51 -23.64
C PRO A 458 -0.17 -0.86 -24.02
N ASP A 459 -1.17 -1.66 -24.38
CA ASP A 459 -2.51 -1.16 -24.66
C ASP A 459 -3.12 -0.49 -23.41
N ILE A 460 -3.37 0.82 -23.50
CA ILE A 460 -3.97 1.64 -22.46
C ILE A 460 -5.38 1.20 -22.07
N ASN A 461 -6.06 0.41 -22.90
CA ASN A 461 -7.40 -0.12 -22.63
C ASN A 461 -7.37 -1.55 -22.06
N THR A 462 -6.19 -2.08 -21.72
CA THR A 462 -6.06 -3.41 -21.09
C THR A 462 -6.91 -3.47 -19.81
N PRO A 463 -7.79 -4.48 -19.63
CA PRO A 463 -8.67 -4.58 -18.47
C PRO A 463 -7.91 -4.54 -17.15
N SER A 464 -8.38 -3.75 -16.18
CA SER A 464 -7.79 -3.58 -14.85
C SER A 464 -7.87 -4.86 -14.02
N GLY A 465 -6.89 -5.06 -13.13
CA GLY A 465 -6.93 -6.07 -12.08
C GLY A 465 -7.61 -5.58 -10.80
N LEU A 466 -7.81 -4.28 -10.65
CA LEU A 466 -8.42 -3.70 -9.46
C LEU A 466 -9.93 -3.91 -9.45
N PHE A 467 -10.48 -4.04 -8.24
CA PHE A 467 -11.91 -4.25 -7.98
C PHE A 467 -12.48 -5.46 -8.73
N ALA A 468 -11.60 -6.35 -9.20
CA ALA A 468 -11.99 -7.53 -9.93
C ALA A 468 -12.69 -8.49 -8.97
N ARG A 469 -13.93 -8.85 -9.30
CA ARG A 469 -14.73 -9.77 -8.49
C ARG A 469 -15.26 -10.92 -9.32
N ARG A 470 -15.54 -12.03 -8.67
CA ARG A 470 -16.23 -13.16 -9.27
C ARG A 470 -17.63 -13.22 -8.68
N CYS A 471 -18.65 -13.13 -9.53
CA CYS A 471 -20.02 -13.22 -9.06
C CYS A 471 -20.29 -14.59 -8.44
N GLN A 472 -20.74 -14.64 -7.19
CA GLN A 472 -21.03 -15.90 -6.51
C GLN A 472 -22.23 -16.65 -7.11
N CYS A 473 -23.15 -15.95 -7.79
CA CYS A 473 -24.36 -16.55 -8.34
C CYS A 473 -24.14 -17.21 -9.71
N CYS A 474 -23.33 -16.60 -10.60
CA CYS A 474 -23.17 -17.07 -11.97
C CYS A 474 -21.70 -17.27 -12.41
N ASP A 475 -20.75 -17.15 -11.47
CA ASP A 475 -19.30 -17.32 -11.68
C ASP A 475 -18.66 -16.35 -12.69
N LYS A 476 -19.40 -15.34 -13.16
CA LYS A 476 -18.90 -14.36 -14.13
C LYS A 476 -17.83 -13.50 -13.46
N GLN A 477 -16.69 -13.36 -14.14
CA GLN A 477 -15.62 -12.48 -13.70
C GLN A 477 -15.93 -11.05 -14.12
N LEU A 478 -16.13 -10.18 -13.14
CA LEU A 478 -16.36 -8.76 -13.30
C LEU A 478 -14.99 -8.07 -13.31
N LYS A 479 -14.56 -7.63 -14.49
CA LYS A 479 -13.31 -6.90 -14.69
C LYS A 479 -13.60 -5.54 -15.25
N LEU A 480 -13.09 -4.53 -14.56
CA LEU A 480 -13.20 -3.14 -14.97
C LEU A 480 -12.16 -2.82 -16.04
N LEU A 481 -12.43 -1.78 -16.84
CA LEU A 481 -11.43 -1.15 -17.70
C LEU A 481 -10.80 0.05 -16.99
N PRO A 482 -9.69 0.60 -17.49
CA PRO A 482 -8.94 1.64 -16.77
C PRO A 482 -9.75 2.88 -16.37
N LEU A 483 -10.66 3.36 -17.22
CA LEU A 483 -11.54 4.49 -16.87
C LEU A 483 -12.58 4.12 -15.80
N HIS A 484 -13.09 2.89 -15.77
CA HIS A 484 -13.97 2.42 -14.69
C HIS A 484 -13.22 2.33 -13.36
N SER A 485 -11.98 1.82 -13.37
CA SER A 485 -11.14 1.78 -12.18
C SER A 485 -10.82 3.18 -11.68
N LEU A 486 -10.53 4.14 -12.58
CA LEU A 486 -10.35 5.54 -12.25
C LEU A 486 -11.60 6.15 -11.57
N VAL A 487 -12.80 5.86 -12.08
CA VAL A 487 -14.07 6.30 -11.48
C VAL A 487 -14.22 5.75 -10.05
N LEU A 488 -13.88 4.48 -9.81
CA LEU A 488 -13.93 3.92 -8.45
C LEU A 488 -12.88 4.50 -7.51
N VAL A 489 -11.67 4.80 -8.02
CA VAL A 489 -10.63 5.49 -7.23
C VAL A 489 -11.11 6.89 -6.84
N ALA A 490 -11.71 7.64 -7.77
CA ALA A 490 -12.29 8.95 -7.50
C ALA A 490 -13.44 8.87 -6.48
N PHE A 491 -14.28 7.84 -6.57
CA PHE A 491 -15.33 7.59 -5.58
C PHE A 491 -14.75 7.36 -4.18
N HIS A 492 -13.67 6.57 -4.07
CA HIS A 492 -13.01 6.31 -2.79
C HIS A 492 -12.30 7.55 -2.22
N LEU A 493 -11.74 8.42 -3.06
CA LEU A 493 -11.22 9.72 -2.63
C LEU A 493 -12.35 10.62 -2.10
N ALA A 494 -13.48 10.69 -2.78
CA ALA A 494 -14.60 11.52 -2.32
C ALA A 494 -15.23 10.99 -1.02
N ARG A 495 -15.33 9.65 -0.87
CA ARG A 495 -15.99 9.00 0.26
C ARG A 495 -15.10 8.81 1.49
N SER A 496 -13.83 8.49 1.27
CA SER A 496 -12.90 8.02 2.30
C SER A 496 -11.55 8.73 2.23
N GLY A 497 -11.45 9.78 1.42
CA GLY A 497 -10.26 10.62 1.30
C GLY A 497 -10.17 11.71 2.36
N CYS A 498 -9.05 12.41 2.34
CA CYS A 498 -8.72 13.45 3.31
C CYS A 498 -9.60 14.70 3.18
N ALA A 499 -9.67 15.47 4.26
CA ALA A 499 -10.38 16.75 4.26
C ALA A 499 -9.81 17.72 3.21
N GLY A 500 -10.70 18.47 2.56
CA GLY A 500 -10.36 19.43 1.52
C GLY A 500 -10.20 18.84 0.11
N GLU A 501 -10.43 17.53 -0.08
CA GLU A 501 -10.39 16.89 -1.39
C GLU A 501 -11.35 17.55 -2.40
N LYS A 502 -10.80 17.90 -3.58
CA LYS A 502 -11.51 18.60 -4.67
C LYS A 502 -11.65 17.74 -5.94
N LEU A 503 -11.08 16.54 -5.94
CA LEU A 503 -10.92 15.63 -7.07
C LEU A 503 -10.18 16.21 -8.27
N PHE A 504 -9.43 17.31 -8.10
CA PHE A 504 -8.61 17.90 -9.16
C PHE A 504 -7.56 16.90 -9.66
N GLY A 505 -6.83 16.21 -8.76
CA GLY A 505 -5.86 15.20 -9.20
C GLY A 505 -6.50 14.04 -9.99
N MET A 506 -7.76 13.69 -9.71
CA MET A 506 -8.48 12.67 -10.48
C MET A 506 -8.92 13.17 -11.86
N LEU A 507 -9.34 14.44 -11.96
CA LEU A 507 -9.55 15.12 -13.23
C LEU A 507 -8.26 15.11 -14.06
N THR A 508 -7.12 15.43 -13.45
CA THR A 508 -5.80 15.39 -14.08
C THR A 508 -5.48 14.00 -14.64
N CYS A 509 -5.71 12.94 -13.86
CA CYS A 509 -5.52 11.56 -14.33
C CYS A 509 -6.45 11.19 -15.49
N LEU A 510 -7.73 11.59 -15.43
CA LEU A 510 -8.70 11.34 -16.49
C LEU A 510 -8.27 12.00 -17.81
N VAL A 511 -7.98 13.30 -17.77
CA VAL A 511 -7.60 14.06 -18.97
C VAL A 511 -6.30 13.54 -19.54
N CYS A 512 -5.32 13.17 -18.69
CA CYS A 512 -4.10 12.51 -19.12
C CYS A 512 -4.39 11.18 -19.86
N LEU A 513 -5.19 10.28 -19.28
CA LEU A 513 -5.54 9.00 -19.94
C LEU A 513 -6.26 9.21 -21.28
N LEU A 514 -7.17 10.19 -21.37
CA LEU A 514 -7.83 10.55 -22.63
C LEU A 514 -6.80 11.09 -23.64
N ALA A 515 -5.90 11.98 -23.22
CA ALA A 515 -4.82 12.54 -24.04
C ALA A 515 -3.80 11.48 -24.49
N TYR A 516 -3.76 10.29 -23.87
CA TYR A 516 -2.99 9.12 -24.33
C TYR A 516 -3.86 8.04 -25.02
N GLY A 517 -5.12 8.34 -25.35
CA GLY A 517 -5.95 7.50 -26.22
C GLY A 517 -6.87 6.50 -25.52
N CYS A 518 -7.04 6.59 -24.19
CA CYS A 518 -8.00 5.74 -23.48
C CYS A 518 -9.43 5.97 -23.99
N ASN A 519 -10.19 4.90 -24.18
CA ASN A 519 -11.48 4.94 -24.88
C ASN A 519 -12.67 4.96 -23.92
N PRO A 520 -13.40 6.10 -23.79
CA PRO A 520 -14.55 6.20 -22.89
C PRO A 520 -15.81 5.46 -23.39
N LEU A 521 -15.81 4.94 -24.62
CA LEU A 521 -16.92 4.15 -25.15
C LEU A 521 -16.86 2.68 -24.78
N LEU A 522 -15.72 2.21 -24.26
CA LEU A 522 -15.58 0.80 -23.89
C LEU A 522 -16.43 0.49 -22.66
N ARG A 523 -17.13 -0.65 -22.72
CA ARG A 523 -18.03 -1.10 -21.66
C ARG A 523 -17.42 -2.30 -20.94
N ALA A 524 -17.59 -2.33 -19.62
CA ALA A 524 -17.14 -3.41 -18.75
C ALA A 524 -18.35 -4.10 -18.13
N ASP A 525 -18.24 -5.41 -17.89
CA ASP A 525 -19.20 -6.13 -17.08
C ASP A 525 -19.05 -5.72 -15.62
N THR A 526 -20.05 -4.98 -15.13
CA THR A 526 -20.07 -4.43 -13.78
C THR A 526 -21.29 -4.92 -13.02
N SER A 527 -21.24 -4.88 -11.70
CA SER A 527 -22.45 -4.94 -10.88
C SER A 527 -22.23 -4.08 -9.66
N LEU A 528 -22.92 -2.93 -9.63
CA LEU A 528 -22.92 -2.04 -8.47
C LEU A 528 -23.43 -2.77 -7.22
N LYS A 529 -24.39 -3.68 -7.40
CA LYS A 529 -24.83 -4.55 -6.32
C LYS A 529 -23.75 -5.54 -5.92
N ALA A 530 -23.02 -6.22 -6.82
CA ALA A 530 -21.90 -7.10 -6.45
C ALA A 530 -20.69 -6.36 -5.81
N LEU A 531 -20.54 -5.07 -6.13
CA LEU A 531 -19.60 -4.16 -5.47
C LEU A 531 -20.07 -3.79 -4.04
N MET A 532 -21.34 -4.01 -3.70
CA MET A 532 -21.99 -3.59 -2.45
C MET A 532 -22.72 -4.72 -1.64
N ALA A 533 -23.00 -5.89 -2.23
CA ALA A 533 -23.88 -7.00 -1.77
C ALA A 533 -23.78 -8.26 -2.68
N ASP A 534 -24.46 -9.37 -2.36
CA ASP A 534 -24.34 -10.67 -3.06
C ASP A 534 -25.40 -10.92 -4.17
N GLU A 535 -25.95 -9.88 -4.82
CA GLU A 535 -26.97 -10.04 -5.87
C GLU A 535 -26.40 -10.00 -7.30
N CYS A 536 -26.86 -10.92 -8.16
CA CYS A 536 -26.48 -11.00 -9.57
C CYS A 536 -27.27 -10.01 -10.44
N SER A 537 -26.75 -8.79 -10.60
CA SER A 537 -27.35 -7.72 -11.43
C SER A 537 -26.35 -7.16 -12.44
N HIS A 538 -25.67 -8.03 -13.19
CA HIS A 538 -24.61 -7.60 -14.10
C HIS A 538 -25.15 -6.72 -15.22
N GLU A 539 -24.45 -5.62 -15.47
CA GLU A 539 -24.73 -4.70 -16.56
C GLU A 539 -23.42 -4.33 -17.25
N GLN A 540 -23.46 -4.17 -18.57
CA GLN A 540 -22.36 -3.58 -19.30
C GLN A 540 -22.49 -2.07 -19.25
N LEU A 541 -21.57 -1.44 -18.53
CA LEU A 541 -21.53 0.01 -18.35
C LEU A 541 -20.27 0.56 -18.98
N ASP A 542 -20.34 1.72 -19.62
CA ASP A 542 -19.17 2.58 -19.82
C ASP A 542 -18.79 3.30 -18.51
N ALA A 543 -17.68 4.02 -18.48
CA ALA A 543 -17.17 4.65 -17.26
C ALA A 543 -18.11 5.75 -16.73
N LEU A 544 -18.77 6.49 -17.62
CA LEU A 544 -19.74 7.52 -17.24
C LEU A 544 -21.02 6.89 -16.70
N GLU A 545 -21.54 5.88 -17.38
CA GLU A 545 -22.74 5.14 -16.95
C GLU A 545 -22.54 4.49 -15.56
N LEU A 546 -21.31 4.07 -15.23
CA LEU A 546 -20.93 3.62 -13.89
C LEU A 546 -20.95 4.77 -12.88
N ALA A 547 -20.37 5.93 -13.23
CA ALA A 547 -20.32 7.11 -12.36
C ALA A 547 -21.73 7.65 -12.05
N GLU A 548 -22.62 7.70 -13.04
CA GLU A 548 -24.00 8.18 -12.90
C GLU A 548 -24.89 7.26 -12.05
N ARG A 549 -24.55 5.97 -11.99
CA ARG A 549 -25.29 4.98 -11.20
C ARG A 549 -24.86 4.91 -9.74
N VAL A 550 -23.86 5.68 -9.31
CA VAL A 550 -23.49 5.77 -7.89
C VAL A 550 -24.70 6.31 -7.10
N PRO A 551 -25.25 5.55 -6.13
CA PRO A 551 -26.43 5.98 -5.41
C PRO A 551 -26.19 7.25 -4.58
N GLU A 552 -27.16 8.18 -4.60
CA GLU A 552 -27.07 9.47 -3.90
C GLU A 552 -26.79 9.31 -2.39
N HIS A 553 -27.34 8.27 -1.76
CA HIS A 553 -27.09 8.00 -0.33
C HIS A 553 -25.61 7.73 -0.01
N LEU A 554 -24.79 7.26 -0.98
CA LEU A 554 -23.35 7.08 -0.81
C LEU A 554 -22.56 8.39 -0.93
N MET A 555 -23.19 9.43 -1.49
CA MET A 555 -22.63 10.78 -1.72
C MET A 555 -23.07 11.80 -0.66
N THR A 556 -24.02 11.45 0.22
CA THR A 556 -24.58 12.37 1.23
C THR A 556 -23.54 12.96 2.17
N GLY A 557 -22.47 12.23 2.46
CA GLY A 557 -21.37 12.67 3.33
C GLY A 557 -20.22 13.39 2.63
N TRP A 558 -20.30 13.62 1.31
CA TRP A 558 -19.22 14.27 0.57
C TRP A 558 -19.21 15.78 0.81
N ALA A 559 -18.00 16.36 0.87
CA ALA A 559 -17.81 17.81 0.83
C ALA A 559 -18.35 18.38 -0.50
N ASP A 560 -18.78 19.63 -0.50
CA ASP A 560 -19.36 20.26 -1.68
C ASP A 560 -18.33 20.44 -2.79
N GLU A 561 -17.06 20.67 -2.43
CA GLU A 561 -15.93 20.71 -3.36
C GLU A 561 -15.69 19.34 -4.01
N ALA A 562 -15.81 18.25 -3.26
CA ALA A 562 -15.68 16.90 -3.80
C ALA A 562 -16.85 16.56 -4.74
N LYS A 563 -18.09 16.99 -4.41
CA LYS A 563 -19.25 16.85 -5.31
C LYS A 563 -19.05 17.66 -6.59
N LEU A 564 -18.55 18.89 -6.50
CA LEU A 564 -18.23 19.71 -7.67
C LEU A 564 -17.17 19.02 -8.53
N GLY A 565 -16.09 18.54 -7.92
CA GLY A 565 -15.06 17.77 -8.61
C GLY A 565 -15.60 16.54 -9.32
N TRP A 566 -16.51 15.81 -8.68
CA TRP A 566 -17.17 14.64 -9.26
C TRP A 566 -18.04 15.01 -10.47
N GLN A 567 -18.79 16.11 -10.37
CA GLN A 567 -19.59 16.64 -11.48
C GLN A 567 -18.72 17.05 -12.67
N VAL A 568 -17.57 17.68 -12.43
CA VAL A 568 -16.60 18.02 -13.48
C VAL A 568 -16.04 16.76 -14.13
N LEU A 569 -15.65 15.76 -13.33
CA LEU A 569 -15.16 14.47 -13.84
C LEU A 569 -16.20 13.78 -14.74
N CYS A 570 -17.47 13.75 -14.32
CA CYS A 570 -18.56 13.23 -15.13
C CYS A 570 -18.79 14.05 -16.40
N ALA A 571 -18.71 15.39 -16.33
CA ALA A 571 -18.87 16.26 -17.48
C ALA A 571 -17.77 16.06 -18.53
N VAL A 572 -16.52 15.85 -18.11
CA VAL A 572 -15.40 15.52 -19.02
C VAL A 572 -15.60 14.15 -19.67
N LEU A 573 -16.01 13.13 -18.89
CA LEU A 573 -16.34 11.81 -19.45
C LEU A 573 -17.48 11.89 -20.47
N SER A 574 -18.52 12.68 -20.18
CA SER A 574 -19.64 12.92 -21.09
C SER A 574 -19.12 13.53 -22.38
N PHE A 575 -18.46 14.69 -22.27
CA PHE A 575 -17.92 15.41 -23.43
C PHE A 575 -17.05 14.50 -24.30
N ALA A 576 -16.10 13.79 -23.68
CA ALA A 576 -15.20 12.87 -24.39
C ALA A 576 -15.98 11.74 -25.10
N ARG A 577 -16.99 11.18 -24.45
CA ARG A 577 -17.87 10.14 -25.01
C ARG A 577 -18.68 10.65 -26.20
N GLU A 578 -19.30 11.82 -26.08
CA GLU A 578 -20.10 12.44 -27.14
C GLU A 578 -19.25 12.84 -28.35
N GLU A 579 -18.08 13.44 -28.11
CA GLU A 579 -17.14 13.82 -29.17
C GLU A 579 -16.69 12.58 -29.96
N ARG A 580 -16.34 11.50 -29.26
CA ARG A 580 -15.91 10.25 -29.90
C ARG A 580 -17.01 9.55 -30.69
N ARG A 581 -18.27 9.65 -30.26
CA ARG A 581 -19.41 9.15 -31.05
C ARG A 581 -19.66 9.96 -32.31
N SER A 582 -19.36 11.26 -32.28
CA SER A 582 -19.71 12.21 -33.35
C SER A 582 -18.74 12.16 -34.53
N ARG A 583 -17.54 11.59 -34.36
CA ARG A 583 -16.52 11.46 -35.41
C ARG A 583 -16.28 9.97 -35.72
N PRO A 584 -16.91 9.39 -36.75
CA PRO A 584 -16.61 8.01 -37.16
C PRO A 584 -15.16 7.90 -37.64
N GLU A 585 -14.48 6.81 -37.28
CA GLU A 585 -13.18 6.45 -37.85
C GLU A 585 -13.27 6.48 -39.37
N HIS A 586 -12.49 7.35 -40.03
CA HIS A 586 -12.35 7.31 -41.48
C HIS A 586 -11.77 5.94 -41.85
N THR A 587 -12.53 5.18 -42.64
CA THR A 587 -12.23 3.84 -43.11
C THR A 587 -10.88 3.76 -43.82
N ASP A 588 -10.19 2.62 -43.66
CA ASP A 588 -8.91 2.12 -44.21
C ASP A 588 -8.58 2.39 -45.71
N GLY A 589 -9.38 3.16 -46.46
CA GLY A 589 -9.19 3.46 -47.89
C GLY A 589 -7.89 4.24 -48.21
N ASP A 590 -7.53 5.23 -47.39
CA ASP A 590 -6.34 6.06 -47.62
C ASP A 590 -5.02 5.33 -47.34
N ARG A 591 -5.08 4.21 -46.62
CA ARG A 591 -3.92 3.41 -46.23
C ARG A 591 -3.33 2.62 -47.41
N GLN A 592 -4.12 2.34 -48.45
CA GLN A 592 -3.65 1.67 -49.66
C GLN A 592 -2.98 2.63 -50.65
N GLU A 593 -3.35 3.92 -50.64
CA GLU A 593 -2.76 4.89 -51.57
C GLU A 593 -1.38 5.35 -51.10
N TYR A 594 -1.20 5.56 -49.79
CA TYR A 594 0.10 5.97 -49.23
C TYR A 594 1.18 4.87 -49.29
N ASN A 595 0.80 3.60 -49.18
CA ASN A 595 1.73 2.49 -49.36
C ASN A 595 2.13 2.29 -50.83
N ARG A 596 1.27 2.66 -51.79
CA ARG A 596 1.61 2.59 -53.23
C ARG A 596 2.58 3.68 -53.68
N THR A 597 2.57 4.85 -53.04
CA THR A 597 3.53 5.92 -53.36
C THR A 597 4.92 5.66 -52.77
N ARG A 598 5.01 5.00 -51.61
CA ARG A 598 6.29 4.65 -50.99
C ARG A 598 7.04 3.52 -51.72
N ASP A 599 6.32 2.56 -52.30
CA ASP A 599 6.93 1.48 -53.11
C ASP A 599 7.36 1.93 -54.52
N ARG A 600 7.10 3.18 -54.91
CA ARG A 600 7.47 3.73 -56.23
C ARG A 600 8.72 4.62 -56.23
N TYR A 601 9.29 4.91 -55.05
CA TYR A 601 10.38 5.88 -54.87
C TYR A 601 11.60 5.28 -54.15
N VAL A 602 11.87 3.98 -54.34
CA VAL A 602 13.14 3.37 -53.96
C VAL A 602 13.67 2.56 -55.13
N GLU A 603 14.10 3.24 -56.18
CA GLU A 603 15.09 2.69 -57.11
C GLU A 603 15.93 3.85 -57.71
N TYR A 604 17.25 3.70 -57.57
CA TYR A 604 18.39 4.49 -58.09
C TYR A 604 19.11 5.51 -57.16
N SER A 605 20.22 4.99 -56.57
CA SER A 605 21.63 5.49 -56.57
C SER A 605 21.89 7.00 -56.46
N ASP A 606 22.58 7.48 -55.42
CA ASP A 606 24.05 7.53 -55.20
C ASP A 606 24.78 8.58 -56.06
N ASP A 607 25.70 9.29 -55.41
CA ASP A 607 26.57 10.40 -55.84
C ASP A 607 26.01 11.85 -55.86
N GLY A 608 26.48 12.65 -54.89
CA GLY A 608 27.41 13.76 -55.18
C GLY A 608 26.86 15.19 -55.46
N MET A 609 27.37 16.13 -54.66
CA MET A 609 27.61 17.57 -54.91
C MET A 609 26.52 18.63 -54.62
N ASP A 610 26.91 19.50 -53.67
CA ASP A 610 27.02 20.96 -53.71
C ASP A 610 25.84 21.90 -54.04
N LEU A 611 25.63 22.82 -53.07
CA LEU A 611 25.45 24.28 -53.18
C LEU A 611 24.80 24.84 -54.46
N ASP A 612 23.64 25.51 -54.35
CA ASP A 612 23.53 26.98 -54.14
C ASP A 612 22.16 27.53 -54.61
N GLU A 613 21.81 28.67 -54.01
CA GLU A 613 21.05 29.81 -54.55
C GLU A 613 19.64 29.68 -55.18
N SER A 614 18.70 30.34 -54.49
CA SER A 614 17.73 31.32 -55.01
C SER A 614 16.57 30.87 -55.91
N SER A 615 15.34 31.25 -55.52
CA SER A 615 14.45 32.08 -56.34
C SER A 615 13.13 32.39 -55.61
N ASP A 616 12.75 33.66 -55.69
CA ASP A 616 11.52 34.29 -55.21
C ASP A 616 10.22 33.75 -55.85
N VAL A 617 9.10 34.29 -55.31
CA VAL A 617 7.72 34.43 -55.87
C VAL A 617 6.81 33.20 -55.62
N ASP A 618 5.62 33.29 -55.01
CA ASP A 618 4.50 34.18 -55.37
C ASP A 618 3.44 34.24 -54.26
N GLU A 619 2.85 35.43 -54.08
CA GLU A 619 1.62 35.66 -53.31
C GLU A 619 0.42 35.18 -54.14
N GLY A 620 -0.37 34.24 -53.60
CA GLY A 620 -1.60 33.79 -54.24
C GLY A 620 -2.67 33.47 -53.20
N SER A 621 -3.56 34.43 -52.97
CA SER A 621 -4.81 34.25 -52.21
C SER A 621 -5.77 33.31 -52.96
N GLY A 622 -6.34 32.35 -52.24
CA GLY A 622 -7.37 31.43 -52.74
C GLY A 622 -8.26 30.95 -51.60
N GLU A 623 -9.55 31.28 -51.71
CA GLU A 623 -10.64 31.05 -50.76
C GLU A 623 -10.99 29.57 -50.52
N ASP A 624 -11.44 29.30 -49.28
CA ASP A 624 -12.42 28.29 -48.85
C ASP A 624 -12.41 26.89 -49.51
N GLY A 625 -11.51 26.04 -49.02
CA GLY A 625 -11.71 24.58 -49.00
C GLY A 625 -11.99 24.10 -47.57
N PRO A 626 -12.61 22.92 -47.36
CA PRO A 626 -12.77 22.39 -46.00
C PRO A 626 -11.36 22.15 -45.46
N ASP A 627 -10.99 22.91 -44.42
CA ASP A 627 -9.70 22.84 -43.74
C ASP A 627 -9.28 21.37 -43.59
N TYR A 628 -8.40 20.93 -44.49
CA TYR A 628 -7.61 19.72 -44.30
C TYR A 628 -6.59 20.09 -43.25
N TYR A 629 -7.03 20.20 -41.98
CA TYR A 629 -6.14 20.33 -40.85
C TYR A 629 -5.21 19.12 -40.90
N GLU A 630 -3.97 19.36 -41.30
CA GLU A 630 -2.94 18.35 -41.24
C GLU A 630 -2.89 17.87 -39.79
N PRO A 631 -3.04 16.55 -39.53
CA PRO A 631 -3.00 16.05 -38.17
C PRO A 631 -1.70 16.54 -37.52
N CYS A 632 -1.82 17.18 -36.35
CA CYS A 632 -0.68 17.65 -35.56
C CYS A 632 0.46 16.64 -35.60
N GLN A 633 1.73 17.04 -35.77
CA GLN A 633 2.83 16.09 -36.01
C GLN A 633 2.96 15.02 -34.90
N HIS A 634 2.51 15.33 -33.67
CA HIS A 634 2.34 14.38 -32.56
C HIS A 634 1.34 13.21 -32.84
N TYR A 635 0.49 13.33 -33.87
CA TYR A 635 -0.45 12.33 -34.38
C TYR A 635 0.23 11.28 -35.28
N LYS A 636 1.33 11.64 -35.95
CA LYS A 636 1.99 10.76 -36.94
C LYS A 636 2.76 9.60 -36.27
N LEU A 637 2.89 9.64 -34.94
CA LEU A 637 3.68 8.70 -34.14
C LEU A 637 2.78 7.64 -33.49
N LYS A 638 2.28 6.75 -34.35
CA LYS A 638 1.82 5.36 -34.13
C LYS A 638 0.69 5.05 -33.13
N HIS A 639 0.28 5.95 -32.25
CA HIS A 639 -0.88 5.73 -31.37
C HIS A 639 -2.12 6.36 -31.99
N ASN A 640 -3.15 5.56 -32.23
CA ASN A 640 -4.45 5.97 -32.78
C ASN A 640 -5.25 6.78 -31.74
N ASN A 641 -4.63 7.86 -31.23
CA ASN A 641 -5.15 8.70 -30.18
C ASN A 641 -6.21 9.65 -30.74
N PHE A 642 -7.47 9.24 -30.58
CA PHE A 642 -8.64 10.02 -31.00
C PHE A 642 -8.60 11.48 -30.47
N TYR A 643 -8.23 11.67 -29.21
CA TYR A 643 -8.23 12.99 -28.56
C TYR A 643 -7.04 13.86 -28.94
N GLY A 644 -6.11 13.36 -29.76
CA GLY A 644 -5.07 14.17 -30.38
C GLY A 644 -5.61 15.28 -31.30
N ARG A 645 -6.91 15.25 -31.64
CA ARG A 645 -7.63 16.24 -32.47
C ARG A 645 -8.80 16.91 -31.73
N SER A 646 -8.85 16.76 -30.40
CA SER A 646 -9.89 17.36 -29.57
C SER A 646 -9.37 18.66 -28.98
N ARG A 647 -9.77 19.81 -29.54
CA ARG A 647 -9.38 21.12 -29.01
C ARG A 647 -9.76 21.31 -27.55
N THR A 648 -10.95 20.85 -27.13
CA THR A 648 -11.42 21.00 -25.75
C THR A 648 -10.60 20.18 -24.76
N ILE A 649 -10.45 18.87 -24.98
CA ILE A 649 -9.62 18.00 -24.13
C ILE A 649 -8.16 18.44 -24.15
N GLY A 650 -7.62 18.84 -25.31
CA GLY A 650 -6.25 19.34 -25.44
C GLY A 650 -6.02 20.65 -24.68
N THR A 651 -6.89 21.65 -24.84
CA THR A 651 -6.80 22.91 -24.07
C THR A 651 -6.93 22.65 -22.57
N LEU A 652 -7.83 21.74 -22.15
CA LEU A 652 -7.94 21.35 -20.75
C LEU A 652 -6.67 20.67 -20.25
N TRP A 653 -6.04 19.81 -21.06
CA TRP A 653 -4.79 19.16 -20.71
C TRP A 653 -3.63 20.16 -20.56
N ALA A 654 -3.51 21.12 -21.48
CA ALA A 654 -2.53 22.21 -21.38
C ALA A 654 -2.74 23.02 -20.09
N ALA A 655 -3.98 23.43 -19.79
CA ALA A 655 -4.29 24.19 -18.58
C ALA A 655 -4.01 23.43 -17.28
N ILE A 656 -4.29 22.13 -17.25
CA ILE A 656 -3.98 21.27 -16.09
C ILE A 656 -2.47 21.15 -15.90
N GLN A 657 -1.69 20.95 -16.98
CA GLN A 657 -0.24 20.91 -16.89
C GLN A 657 0.32 22.24 -16.38
N THR A 658 -0.14 23.37 -16.89
CA THR A 658 0.26 24.70 -16.40
C THR A 658 -0.07 24.88 -14.91
N GLU A 659 -1.25 24.48 -14.44
CA GLU A 659 -1.61 24.52 -13.01
C GLU A 659 -0.68 23.63 -12.16
N LEU A 660 -0.38 22.41 -12.62
CA LEU A 660 0.58 21.52 -11.95
C LEU A 660 2.00 22.07 -11.94
N LEU A 661 2.39 22.91 -12.89
CA LEU A 661 3.74 23.45 -13.01
C LEU A 661 3.90 24.83 -12.36
N SER A 662 2.80 25.53 -12.06
CA SER A 662 2.87 26.92 -11.59
C SER A 662 2.37 27.14 -10.16
N TYR A 663 1.70 26.16 -9.56
CA TYR A 663 1.07 26.34 -8.26
C TYR A 663 1.38 25.22 -7.24
N ARG A 664 1.82 25.62 -6.05
CA ARG A 664 1.90 24.78 -4.85
C ARG A 664 1.28 25.49 -3.65
N ARG A 665 0.78 24.69 -2.71
CA ARG A 665 0.36 25.18 -1.40
C ARG A 665 1.59 25.56 -0.59
N LEU A 666 1.77 26.85 -0.27
CA LEU A 666 2.96 27.33 0.43
C LEU A 666 2.80 27.27 1.94
N GLU A 667 1.63 27.67 2.46
CA GLU A 667 1.35 27.72 3.89
C GLU A 667 0.11 26.90 4.30
N GLU A 668 0.03 26.60 5.61
CA GLU A 668 -1.16 26.00 6.20
C GLU A 668 -2.32 26.99 6.21
N GLY A 669 -3.14 26.95 5.16
CA GLY A 669 -4.36 27.75 5.06
C GLY A 669 -4.64 28.13 3.61
N ASP A 670 -3.56 28.20 2.82
CA ASP A 670 -3.62 28.38 1.38
C ASP A 670 -4.49 27.34 0.69
N GLY A 671 -5.06 27.74 -0.43
CA GLY A 671 -5.82 26.87 -1.31
C GLY A 671 -5.00 25.69 -1.80
N TRP A 672 -5.67 24.57 -2.02
CA TRP A 672 -5.09 23.41 -2.70
C TRP A 672 -5.10 23.54 -4.23
N MET A 673 -5.53 24.67 -4.77
CA MET A 673 -5.60 25.00 -6.19
C MET A 673 -5.43 26.51 -6.32
N SER A 674 -4.81 26.98 -7.40
CA SER A 674 -4.73 28.40 -7.67
C SER A 674 -6.10 28.98 -7.98
N GLU A 675 -6.26 30.30 -7.81
CA GLU A 675 -7.46 31.01 -8.24
C GLU A 675 -7.62 31.01 -9.78
N LYS A 676 -6.56 30.65 -10.51
CA LYS A 676 -6.52 30.66 -11.98
C LYS A 676 -7.16 29.42 -12.61
N PHE A 677 -7.42 28.38 -11.80
CA PHE A 677 -8.11 27.16 -12.22
C PHE A 677 -9.39 26.94 -11.41
N ASN A 678 -10.53 27.37 -11.96
CA ASN A 678 -11.83 27.28 -11.28
C ASN A 678 -12.67 26.10 -11.78
N MET A 679 -12.92 25.12 -10.91
CA MET A 679 -13.71 23.91 -11.22
C MET A 679 -15.18 24.21 -11.56
N LEU A 680 -15.77 25.26 -10.98
CA LEU A 680 -17.16 25.65 -11.26
C LEU A 680 -17.29 26.29 -12.65
N SER A 681 -16.38 27.19 -12.99
CA SER A 681 -16.30 27.77 -14.34
C SER A 681 -16.09 26.67 -15.37
N LEU A 682 -15.16 25.74 -15.10
CA LEU A 682 -14.91 24.58 -15.97
C LEU A 682 -16.17 23.73 -16.17
N LEU A 683 -16.92 23.42 -15.11
CA LEU A 683 -18.17 22.67 -15.22
C LEU A 683 -19.19 23.37 -16.14
N HIS A 684 -19.33 24.69 -16.00
CA HIS A 684 -20.24 25.49 -16.81
C HIS A 684 -19.81 25.50 -18.28
N GLY A 685 -18.52 25.69 -18.55
CA GLY A 685 -17.96 25.68 -19.89
C GLY A 685 -18.11 24.34 -20.62
N LEU A 686 -17.86 23.23 -19.91
CA LEU A 686 -18.05 21.88 -20.45
C LEU A 686 -19.51 21.61 -20.83
N LYS A 687 -20.47 22.05 -20.00
CA LYS A 687 -21.91 21.89 -20.28
C LYS A 687 -22.40 22.79 -21.41
N ASN A 688 -21.73 23.92 -21.66
CA ASN A 688 -22.14 24.94 -22.63
C ASN A 688 -21.27 24.93 -23.89
N GLY A 689 -21.03 23.73 -24.45
CA GLY A 689 -20.37 23.60 -25.76
C GLY A 689 -18.86 23.33 -25.70
N GLY A 690 -18.32 22.88 -24.57
CA GLY A 690 -16.92 22.46 -24.48
C GLY A 690 -15.90 23.60 -24.43
N ILE A 691 -16.30 24.76 -23.90
CA ILE A 691 -15.38 25.87 -23.64
C ILE A 691 -14.64 25.58 -22.33
N ILE A 692 -13.37 26.02 -22.24
CA ILE A 692 -12.55 25.91 -21.03
C ILE A 692 -12.33 27.32 -20.44
N PRO A 693 -13.31 27.87 -19.68
CA PRO A 693 -13.28 29.25 -19.16
C PRO A 693 -12.51 29.32 -17.84
N VAL A 694 -11.25 28.88 -17.87
CA VAL A 694 -10.33 29.04 -16.73
C VAL A 694 -9.40 30.20 -17.05
N THR A 695 -9.01 30.97 -16.04
CA THR A 695 -8.17 32.17 -16.18
C THR A 695 -6.88 31.91 -16.94
N LEU A 696 -6.27 30.73 -16.76
CA LEU A 696 -5.07 30.33 -17.51
C LEU A 696 -5.28 30.39 -19.04
N VAL A 697 -6.48 30.07 -19.52
CA VAL A 697 -6.88 30.10 -20.93
C VAL A 697 -7.33 31.50 -21.33
N GLU A 698 -8.24 32.10 -20.56
CA GLU A 698 -8.87 33.39 -20.89
C GLU A 698 -7.86 34.54 -20.97
N ASP A 699 -6.88 34.54 -20.06
CA ASP A 699 -5.86 35.59 -19.98
C ASP A 699 -4.60 35.27 -20.80
N GLY A 700 -4.61 34.18 -21.60
CA GLY A 700 -3.48 33.80 -22.44
C GLY A 700 -2.20 33.51 -21.65
N MET A 701 -2.32 32.84 -20.49
CA MET A 701 -1.20 32.61 -19.58
C MET A 701 -0.32 31.42 -19.98
N MET A 702 -0.76 30.62 -20.94
CA MET A 702 -0.07 29.41 -21.40
C MET A 702 0.76 29.69 -22.65
N ALA A 703 1.92 29.05 -22.74
CA ALA A 703 2.73 29.04 -23.96
C ALA A 703 1.97 28.35 -25.11
N PRO A 704 2.41 28.50 -26.39
CA PRO A 704 1.79 27.81 -27.51
C PRO A 704 1.74 26.29 -27.34
N TYR A 705 0.61 25.68 -27.66
CA TYR A 705 0.39 24.24 -27.58
C TYR A 705 -0.40 23.72 -28.79
N CYS A 706 -0.17 22.46 -29.16
CA CYS A 706 -0.93 21.76 -30.20
C CYS A 706 -2.35 21.41 -29.72
N GLU A 707 -3.29 21.18 -30.64
CA GLU A 707 -4.66 20.73 -30.34
C GLU A 707 -4.76 19.49 -29.43
N CYS A 708 -3.72 18.65 -29.38
CA CYS A 708 -3.66 17.51 -28.46
C CYS A 708 -3.30 17.88 -27.01
N GLY A 709 -3.05 19.16 -26.73
CA GLY A 709 -2.67 19.68 -25.41
C GLY A 709 -1.19 19.57 -25.06
N ARG A 710 -0.33 19.17 -26.02
CA ARG A 710 1.13 19.17 -25.86
C ARG A 710 1.69 20.54 -26.22
N PHE A 711 2.53 21.09 -25.35
CA PHE A 711 3.24 22.35 -25.60
C PHE A 711 4.20 22.20 -26.79
N LEU A 712 4.37 23.27 -27.56
CA LEU A 712 5.28 23.32 -28.70
C LEU A 712 6.70 23.67 -28.23
N ASP A 713 7.70 23.28 -29.01
CA ASP A 713 9.12 23.61 -28.78
C ASP A 713 9.63 23.20 -27.39
N VAL A 714 9.15 22.06 -26.87
CA VAL A 714 9.53 21.54 -25.55
C VAL A 714 10.60 20.47 -25.65
N ILE A 715 11.43 20.37 -24.62
CA ILE A 715 12.51 19.38 -24.54
C ILE A 715 11.96 17.96 -24.33
N ASP A 716 10.91 17.83 -23.53
CA ASP A 716 10.27 16.55 -23.20
C ASP A 716 8.76 16.72 -23.13
N GLU A 717 8.05 16.18 -24.14
CA GLU A 717 6.59 16.30 -24.24
C GLU A 717 5.82 15.69 -23.06
N ALA A 718 6.44 14.78 -22.31
CA ALA A 718 5.83 14.19 -21.13
C ALA A 718 6.16 14.96 -19.84
N CYS A 719 7.23 15.77 -19.79
CA CYS A 719 7.62 16.61 -18.65
C CYS A 719 7.97 18.02 -19.12
N VAL A 720 6.94 18.79 -19.39
CA VAL A 720 7.10 20.20 -19.70
C VAL A 720 7.57 20.95 -18.45
N CYS A 721 8.51 21.88 -18.64
CA CYS A 721 9.02 22.75 -17.60
C CYS A 721 8.14 24.01 -17.46
N VAL A 722 8.26 24.72 -16.34
CA VAL A 722 7.50 25.97 -16.10
C VAL A 722 7.74 27.00 -17.22
N ALA A 723 8.99 27.14 -17.67
CA ALA A 723 9.38 28.06 -18.74
C ALA A 723 8.79 27.69 -20.10
N GLU A 724 8.44 26.42 -20.30
CA GLU A 724 7.88 25.89 -21.55
C GLU A 724 6.35 25.89 -21.54
N ALA A 725 5.72 25.83 -20.36
CA ALA A 725 4.26 25.80 -20.23
C ALA A 725 3.61 27.19 -20.05
N CYS A 726 4.37 28.17 -19.57
CA CYS A 726 3.85 29.49 -19.21
C CYS A 726 4.26 30.56 -20.23
N ALA A 727 3.32 31.40 -20.69
CA ALA A 727 3.61 32.51 -21.61
C ALA A 727 4.43 33.63 -20.94
N HIS A 728 4.31 33.76 -19.63
CA HIS A 728 5.08 34.66 -18.79
C HIS A 728 5.20 34.06 -17.39
N TYR A 729 6.11 34.57 -16.56
CA TYR A 729 6.35 34.02 -15.24
C TYR A 729 5.28 34.44 -14.22
N PHE A 730 4.64 33.46 -13.57
CA PHE A 730 3.65 33.67 -12.51
C PHE A 730 3.61 32.53 -11.47
N CYS A 731 4.67 31.72 -11.43
CA CYS A 731 4.80 30.56 -10.57
C CYS A 731 4.95 30.96 -9.10
N ASN A 732 4.60 30.06 -8.17
CA ASN A 732 4.88 30.21 -6.73
C ASN A 732 5.72 29.05 -6.17
N MET A 733 6.58 28.44 -6.98
CA MET A 733 7.33 27.24 -6.61
C MET A 733 8.73 27.50 -6.06
N GLU A 734 9.08 28.76 -5.79
CA GLU A 734 10.42 29.24 -5.41
C GLU A 734 10.76 29.03 -3.92
N ASP A 735 10.15 28.03 -3.29
CA ASP A 735 10.51 27.56 -1.95
C ASP A 735 11.58 26.47 -2.08
N TRP A 736 12.83 26.92 -2.19
CA TRP A 736 14.01 26.10 -2.46
C TRP A 736 14.32 25.07 -1.37
N GLU A 737 13.80 25.25 -0.16
CA GLU A 737 13.96 24.27 0.94
C GLU A 737 13.05 23.04 0.75
N ARG A 738 11.94 23.21 0.01
CA ARG A 738 10.96 22.16 -0.27
C ARG A 738 10.98 21.67 -1.72
N SER A 739 11.76 22.32 -2.58
CA SER A 739 11.87 21.96 -3.99
C SER A 739 13.16 21.17 -4.29
N ALA A 740 13.05 20.10 -5.06
CA ALA A 740 14.19 19.42 -5.67
C ALA A 740 14.24 19.73 -7.17
N ASN A 741 15.41 20.11 -7.68
CA ASN A 741 15.64 20.23 -9.11
C ASN A 741 16.11 18.90 -9.67
N ILE A 742 15.40 18.39 -10.67
CA ILE A 742 15.79 17.16 -11.36
C ILE A 742 16.09 17.44 -12.82
N GLY A 743 17.16 16.81 -13.31
CA GLY A 743 17.49 16.84 -14.72
C GLY A 743 16.39 16.16 -15.54
N LEU A 744 16.08 16.75 -16.69
CA LEU A 744 15.38 16.03 -17.74
C LEU A 744 16.24 14.83 -18.15
N PRO A 745 15.68 13.62 -18.29
CA PRO A 745 16.44 12.46 -18.72
C PRO A 745 17.00 12.71 -20.12
N VAL A 746 18.32 12.89 -20.19
CA VAL A 746 19.09 12.92 -21.44
C VAL A 746 19.53 11.50 -21.72
N ASP A 747 19.29 10.99 -22.92
CA ASP A 747 19.76 9.68 -23.31
C ASP A 747 21.30 9.64 -23.36
N SER A 748 21.90 8.47 -23.14
CA SER A 748 23.35 8.26 -23.27
C SER A 748 23.86 8.41 -24.71
N THR A 749 22.97 8.59 -25.68
CA THR A 749 23.30 8.76 -27.11
C THR A 749 23.17 10.21 -27.60
N GLY A 750 22.73 11.15 -26.78
CA GLY A 750 22.50 12.54 -27.19
C GLY A 750 21.48 12.68 -28.33
N MET A 751 20.72 11.61 -28.60
CA MET A 751 19.64 11.61 -29.57
C MET A 751 18.35 11.71 -28.77
N TRP A 752 17.83 12.93 -28.73
CA TRP A 752 16.44 13.18 -28.40
C TRP A 752 15.57 12.14 -29.07
N TYR A 753 14.64 11.59 -28.31
CA TYR A 753 13.61 10.67 -28.75
C TYR A 753 13.30 10.84 -30.24
N ASP A 754 13.73 9.88 -31.06
CA ASP A 754 13.04 9.63 -32.34
C ASP A 754 11.67 9.04 -31.93
N PHE A 755 10.77 9.92 -31.49
CA PHE A 755 9.37 9.61 -31.23
C PHE A 755 8.70 9.12 -32.52
#